data_AF-A0A381UTM3-F1
#
_entry.id   AF-A0A381UTM3-F1
#
_cell.length_a   1.000
_cell.length_b   1.000
_cell.length_c   1.000
_cell.angle_alpha   90.00
_cell.angle_beta   90.00
_cell.angle_gamma   90.00
#
_symmetry.space_group_name_H-M   'P 1'
#
loop_
_entity.id
_entity.type
_entity.pdbx_description
1 polymer ?
#
loop_
_entity_poly.entity_id
_entity_poly.type
_entity_poly.pdbx_seq_one_letter_code
_entity_poly.pdbx_strand_id
1 'polypeptide(L)'
;MKIHKTILLFLLALNWSTTLEAEISFVGNDWDTNAKWRDPSVSKVNDTDQDHIYGSAGYYLAAGLREGYKGTFLGDHVIAGESNTDDINTLPDYITSLEFADTAERGRSWGGQGANFGRLDVVSGSTGLTGAPILKTGEFTDPMVLILKRTDSPAFRLTLILGNNPNEAGFDDPEGQLITIDDGSESVSELTGDLDLDRTEGYTTYQTWDISAGSSDIEIELIGMPEGTGVARLTGFAIDVAGVNPPEILGQPVGGLFLAGTQIELSVSAGGSNPKFQWHKDGQVIAGATNSILSLNNLNSTDAGAYHVVVSNSAGSATSEVAEISLAENLSAQIANYQAKVAAVPSLISNYTFDGLNLDDRAGPNNGMAAGAVSFGEGLGGGAAKALLLNGSGHVNLEAPQSFDFFDLSGTIQLWLRADWTTSPGYNPCIFADRDGAQVNYSLHLTANKNQIVFWNGTAAAVANIPAAGLDWHLLSAVFENGNYSLYWDGEEILTTELDLGPAPEAPTQLGSSSPGGAESWVGALDEVAFFEDPLSADTIESHYLAFLAGEPPSIRTEPVGGVYLVGKPLELTVDAVGTALSYQWFKNDTAIEGSTADSLSVPSVTLADQGSYHVIVSNPAGSSLSNSVEITIAEALAPNLIEFQTAVKNQEGLLSYYTFDDANAEDSQGSNDGTLAGAVTFGEGIGGGAAKGLNMDGEGHLTFGPVDAFDFFDGIGTVQLWLRADWTSGPGFNPCIFSDREGGPVNYSIHLNQEKTAIMYWNGSGVSSMGIPNAGQDWHLLTVVFDIDTWAVYWDGQFVEELEHAMGPSSEVATHIGSSSTAGGEVWPGAMDEVAFFNEALSASDVEAMFNAFAAGEPPEILADPEGGRFFAGADAELAVQARGANIEFQWTKDGELIAGVTSETLILSSLSSDDQGSYQVTVSNGSGEVTSAAALVVVVTPDLEAYQVAVRNEDSLISYYTFDDETAADSVAGNDGLLEGAVDFQTGLGGTADRALILDGQSHVALTEVEDFDFTDGTGTVEAWIRADWDGSPGYNPCIIANRDGGPVRWSMHMSLNKAATGVWNGASYAPQPISGADGTWRHLVVVYTETGIEVYWDGELAGTSSQTLTGPIGPTQFGSSSNLDTTEGWIGALDEIAFYSEPLTPSVIQAHYEALVGPLQQADPILSYQLTGAELTISWPGELTGFMLESTSDLLTPTWEEVDGVNNNSVTVDSSQGTRFFRLRTP
;
A
#
# COMPACT_ATOMS: atom_id res chain seq x y z
N MET A 1 8.13 12.16 -14.27
CA MET A 1 9.53 12.62 -14.28
C MET A 1 9.80 13.41 -12.99
N LYS A 2 10.92 13.14 -12.31
CA LYS A 2 11.54 13.76 -11.10
C LYS A 2 11.02 15.12 -10.54
N ILE A 3 11.13 15.48 -9.23
CA ILE A 3 11.23 14.75 -7.93
C ILE A 3 11.23 15.79 -6.75
N HIS A 4 10.79 15.40 -5.54
CA HIS A 4 11.00 16.03 -4.18
C HIS A 4 10.62 17.51 -3.82
N LYS A 5 9.72 17.63 -2.81
CA LYS A 5 9.88 18.25 -1.43
C LYS A 5 11.14 19.11 -1.15
N THR A 6 11.18 20.23 -0.37
CA THR A 6 10.24 21.02 0.50
C THR A 6 10.85 22.42 0.83
N ILE A 7 10.05 23.46 1.22
CA ILE A 7 10.28 24.45 2.33
C ILE A 7 9.50 25.80 2.16
N LEU A 8 8.47 25.98 3.01
CA LEU A 8 7.95 27.15 3.77
C LEU A 8 7.78 28.61 3.22
N LEU A 9 6.63 29.19 3.64
CA LEU A 9 6.24 30.62 3.85
C LEU A 9 5.64 31.52 2.72
N PHE A 10 4.30 31.68 2.81
CA PHE A 10 3.50 32.94 2.88
C PHE A 10 2.94 33.69 1.63
N LEU A 11 1.60 33.87 1.68
CA LEU A 11 0.71 34.91 1.12
C LEU A 11 0.32 34.97 -0.38
N LEU A 12 -0.97 34.63 -0.64
CA LEU A 12 -2.02 35.41 -1.36
C LEU A 12 -1.61 36.21 -2.64
N ALA A 13 -2.23 36.09 -3.83
CA ALA A 13 -3.65 35.93 -4.14
C ALA A 13 -3.96 35.81 -5.66
N LEU A 14 -5.17 35.31 -5.99
CA LEU A 14 -6.03 35.63 -7.15
C LEU A 14 -5.60 35.39 -8.63
N ASN A 15 -6.26 34.38 -9.21
CA ASN A 15 -7.02 34.38 -10.48
C ASN A 15 -6.39 34.38 -11.90
N TRP A 16 -6.84 33.35 -12.65
CA TRP A 16 -7.35 33.36 -14.04
C TRP A 16 -6.40 33.20 -15.25
N SER A 17 -6.53 32.03 -15.92
CA SER A 17 -6.75 31.79 -17.37
C SER A 17 -5.90 32.55 -18.43
N THR A 18 -5.39 31.94 -19.51
CA THR A 18 -6.09 31.08 -20.51
C THR A 18 -5.13 30.30 -21.44
N THR A 19 -5.55 29.11 -21.92
CA THR A 19 -5.36 28.48 -23.27
C THR A 19 -4.00 28.62 -24.03
N LEU A 20 -3.46 27.55 -24.63
CA LEU A 20 -3.86 27.12 -25.98
C LEU A 20 -3.53 25.64 -26.35
N GLU A 21 -4.52 24.96 -26.91
CA GLU A 21 -4.55 23.99 -28.04
C GLU A 21 -3.34 23.12 -28.43
N ALA A 22 -3.59 21.82 -28.58
CA ALA A 22 -3.33 21.06 -29.82
C ALA A 22 -4.40 19.96 -29.99
N GLU A 23 -4.96 19.79 -31.19
CA GLU A 23 -6.05 18.83 -31.47
C GLU A 23 -5.53 17.41 -31.77
N ILE A 24 -6.29 16.39 -31.35
CA ILE A 24 -6.25 15.03 -31.91
C ILE A 24 -7.63 14.71 -32.45
N SER A 25 -7.71 14.07 -33.62
CA SER A 25 -8.98 13.61 -34.21
C SER A 25 -8.92 12.12 -34.55
N PHE A 26 -9.96 11.40 -34.15
CA PHE A 26 -10.18 9.97 -34.41
C PHE A 26 -11.53 9.78 -35.10
N VAL A 27 -11.55 9.11 -36.25
CA VAL A 27 -12.67 8.30 -36.78
C VAL A 27 -12.03 7.24 -37.70
N GLY A 28 -12.29 5.94 -37.58
CA GLY A 28 -13.09 5.21 -36.59
C GLY A 28 -13.33 3.75 -37.02
N ASN A 29 -14.07 3.00 -36.20
CA ASN A 29 -15.16 2.05 -36.53
C ASN A 29 -14.95 1.01 -37.68
N ASP A 30 -15.33 -0.28 -37.56
CA ASP A 30 -15.96 -1.02 -36.44
C ASP A 30 -15.91 -2.54 -36.67
N TRP A 31 -16.18 -3.30 -35.59
CA TRP A 31 -16.80 -4.64 -35.48
C TRP A 31 -16.37 -5.77 -36.45
N ASP A 32 -15.72 -6.84 -35.96
CA ASP A 32 -16.25 -7.97 -35.15
C ASP A 32 -17.00 -9.06 -35.95
N THR A 33 -16.77 -10.34 -35.62
CA THR A 33 -17.82 -11.36 -35.39
C THR A 33 -17.29 -12.74 -34.96
N ASN A 34 -17.51 -13.08 -33.69
CA ASN A 34 -17.96 -14.41 -33.20
C ASN A 34 -17.13 -15.72 -33.41
N ALA A 35 -16.39 -16.10 -32.35
CA ALA A 35 -16.43 -17.37 -31.59
C ALA A 35 -16.89 -18.73 -32.21
N LYS A 36 -16.18 -19.83 -31.87
CA LYS A 36 -16.77 -21.19 -31.64
C LYS A 36 -15.86 -22.27 -30.99
N TRP A 37 -16.07 -22.48 -29.68
CA TRP A 37 -16.36 -23.77 -29.00
C TRP A 37 -15.88 -25.16 -29.52
N ARG A 38 -15.31 -25.95 -28.56
CA ARG A 38 -15.30 -27.43 -28.37
C ARG A 38 -14.27 -28.34 -29.08
N ASP A 39 -13.44 -28.98 -28.23
CA ASP A 39 -12.84 -30.33 -28.33
C ASP A 39 -13.93 -31.42 -28.61
N PRO A 40 -13.69 -32.58 -29.30
CA PRO A 40 -12.63 -33.53 -28.95
C PRO A 40 -11.99 -34.48 -30.01
N SER A 41 -11.00 -35.26 -29.53
CA SER A 41 -10.73 -36.70 -29.81
C SER A 41 -9.64 -37.15 -30.82
N VAL A 42 -8.41 -37.31 -30.28
CA VAL A 42 -7.65 -38.58 -30.12
C VAL A 42 -7.73 -39.68 -31.21
N SER A 43 -6.57 -40.04 -31.78
CA SER A 43 -6.18 -41.43 -32.11
C SER A 43 -4.65 -41.55 -32.37
N LYS A 44 -3.89 -42.62 -32.04
CA LYS A 44 -3.98 -43.75 -31.07
C LYS A 44 -2.71 -44.67 -31.23
N VAL A 45 -2.33 -45.45 -30.20
CA VAL A 45 -1.72 -46.84 -30.29
C VAL A 45 -0.27 -46.94 -30.85
N ASN A 46 0.69 -47.81 -30.46
CA ASN A 46 1.00 -48.80 -29.37
C ASN A 46 2.53 -49.18 -29.49
N ASP A 47 3.22 -50.01 -28.69
CA ASP A 47 3.19 -50.46 -27.26
C ASP A 47 4.18 -51.66 -27.04
N THR A 48 4.58 -51.95 -25.79
CA THR A 48 5.19 -53.21 -25.24
C THR A 48 6.53 -53.83 -25.74
N ASP A 49 7.41 -54.10 -24.76
CA ASP A 49 8.11 -55.38 -24.41
C ASP A 49 9.43 -55.95 -25.05
N GLN A 50 10.47 -55.94 -24.20
CA GLN A 50 11.26 -57.08 -23.62
C GLN A 50 12.28 -57.96 -24.41
N ASP A 51 13.31 -58.37 -23.63
CA ASP A 51 14.13 -59.61 -23.67
C ASP A 51 15.12 -59.88 -24.84
N HIS A 52 16.31 -60.51 -24.66
CA HIS A 52 17.20 -60.73 -23.49
C HIS A 52 18.54 -61.36 -23.99
N ILE A 53 19.66 -61.20 -23.25
CA ILE A 53 20.87 -62.11 -23.25
C ILE A 53 21.73 -62.09 -24.57
N TYR A 54 23.08 -62.23 -24.63
CA TYR A 54 24.22 -62.53 -23.73
C TYR A 54 25.54 -61.91 -24.27
N GLY A 55 26.69 -62.09 -23.59
CA GLY A 55 27.99 -62.30 -24.29
C GLY A 55 29.21 -61.38 -24.03
N SER A 56 29.86 -61.53 -22.85
CA SER A 56 31.32 -61.37 -22.53
C SER A 56 32.34 -60.91 -23.60
N ALA A 57 33.41 -60.15 -23.32
CA ALA A 57 34.02 -59.55 -22.10
C ALA A 57 34.99 -58.41 -22.57
N GLY A 58 35.51 -57.43 -21.82
CA GLY A 58 35.92 -57.18 -20.42
C GLY A 58 36.81 -55.91 -20.47
N TYR A 59 37.25 -55.19 -19.41
CA TYR A 59 37.43 -55.46 -17.97
C TYR A 59 37.04 -54.22 -17.12
N TYR A 60 37.10 -54.35 -15.79
CA TYR A 60 36.80 -53.35 -14.74
C TYR A 60 37.91 -52.25 -14.60
N LEU A 61 37.78 -51.14 -13.84
CA LEU A 61 37.12 -50.96 -12.51
C LEU A 61 36.87 -49.48 -12.07
N ALA A 62 35.68 -49.21 -11.49
CA ALA A 62 35.24 -48.09 -10.59
C ALA A 62 35.39 -46.60 -11.05
N ALA A 63 34.41 -45.68 -10.85
CA ALA A 63 33.11 -45.65 -10.12
C ALA A 63 31.96 -45.09 -11.06
N GLY A 64 30.79 -44.53 -10.70
CA GLY A 64 30.08 -44.14 -9.45
C GLY A 64 30.21 -42.65 -9.09
N LEU A 65 29.17 -41.86 -8.71
CA LEU A 65 27.71 -42.04 -8.49
C LEU A 65 26.95 -40.78 -9.05
N ARG A 66 25.97 -40.86 -9.97
CA ARG A 66 24.49 -41.12 -9.83
C ARG A 66 23.66 -39.86 -9.51
N GLU A 67 22.47 -39.57 -10.09
CA GLU A 67 21.61 -40.12 -11.19
C GLU A 67 21.07 -38.93 -12.04
N GLY A 68 20.36 -39.00 -13.19
CA GLY A 68 19.80 -40.03 -14.09
C GLY A 68 18.88 -39.31 -15.15
N TYR A 69 18.38 -39.88 -16.26
CA TYR A 69 18.51 -41.23 -16.82
C TYR A 69 17.98 -41.35 -18.29
N LYS A 70 18.85 -41.49 -19.32
CA LYS A 70 18.62 -42.09 -20.68
C LYS A 70 17.52 -41.49 -21.62
N GLY A 71 17.53 -41.69 -22.95
CA GLY A 71 18.59 -42.19 -23.85
C GLY A 71 18.13 -42.85 -25.18
N THR A 72 18.62 -42.32 -26.31
CA THR A 72 19.33 -43.03 -27.42
C THR A 72 18.67 -44.11 -28.34
N PHE A 73 18.45 -43.73 -29.63
CA PHE A 73 19.08 -44.27 -30.88
C PHE A 73 18.75 -45.64 -31.57
N LEU A 74 18.86 -45.60 -32.94
CA LEU A 74 19.43 -46.56 -33.93
C LEU A 74 18.56 -47.50 -34.84
N GLY A 75 18.97 -47.54 -36.14
CA GLY A 75 18.68 -48.56 -37.19
C GLY A 75 17.46 -48.28 -38.10
N ASP A 76 17.40 -48.57 -39.41
CA ASP A 76 18.36 -49.08 -40.45
C ASP A 76 17.61 -48.95 -41.85
N HIS A 77 17.99 -49.32 -43.10
CA HIS A 77 19.08 -50.10 -43.72
C HIS A 77 19.21 -49.87 -45.28
N VAL A 78 20.44 -49.65 -45.80
CA VAL A 78 21.04 -50.26 -47.03
C VAL A 78 20.74 -49.86 -48.52
N ILE A 79 21.86 -49.61 -49.25
CA ILE A 79 22.19 -49.72 -50.71
C ILE A 79 21.73 -48.68 -51.77
N ALA A 80 22.69 -47.82 -52.13
CA ALA A 80 23.19 -47.32 -53.44
C ALA A 80 22.33 -47.24 -54.73
N GLY A 81 22.48 -46.11 -55.43
CA GLY A 81 22.25 -45.91 -56.87
C GLY A 81 22.98 -44.65 -57.39
N GLU A 82 23.50 -44.67 -58.62
CA GLU A 82 24.25 -43.54 -59.20
C GLU A 82 23.36 -42.60 -60.03
N SER A 83 23.72 -41.31 -60.05
CA SER A 83 23.35 -40.27 -61.02
C SER A 83 21.87 -39.91 -61.21
N ASN A 84 21.57 -38.62 -61.03
CA ASN A 84 21.25 -37.79 -62.19
C ASN A 84 21.67 -36.34 -61.95
N THR A 85 22.02 -35.62 -63.01
CA THR A 85 22.12 -34.15 -63.00
C THR A 85 20.76 -33.55 -63.32
N ASP A 86 20.44 -32.42 -62.68
CA ASP A 86 19.49 -31.35 -63.08
C ASP A 86 18.66 -30.89 -61.87
N ASP A 87 19.21 -29.99 -61.03
CA ASP A 87 18.42 -28.93 -60.37
C ASP A 87 19.31 -27.88 -59.65
N ILE A 88 18.69 -26.75 -59.27
CA ILE A 88 19.24 -25.60 -58.52
C ILE A 88 20.38 -24.83 -59.23
N ASN A 89 20.03 -23.69 -59.82
CA ASN A 89 20.96 -22.66 -60.34
C ASN A 89 20.20 -21.31 -60.42
N THR A 90 19.72 -20.85 -59.26
CA THR A 90 18.78 -19.75 -59.04
C THR A 90 19.28 -18.79 -57.96
N LEU A 91 19.07 -17.49 -58.16
CA LEU A 91 19.25 -16.46 -57.13
C LEU A 91 18.14 -16.58 -56.06
N PRO A 92 18.32 -16.01 -54.85
CA PRO A 92 17.21 -15.83 -53.91
C PRO A 92 16.10 -14.98 -54.54
N ASP A 93 14.83 -15.33 -54.31
CA ASP A 93 13.66 -14.75 -55.01
C ASP A 93 13.52 -13.21 -54.89
N TYR A 94 14.20 -12.59 -53.91
CA TYR A 94 14.21 -11.15 -53.68
C TYR A 94 15.30 -10.38 -54.47
N ILE A 95 16.27 -11.07 -55.10
CA ILE A 95 17.23 -10.50 -56.04
C ILE A 95 16.73 -10.74 -57.47
N THR A 96 16.34 -9.67 -58.16
CA THR A 96 15.60 -9.74 -59.44
C THR A 96 16.52 -9.78 -60.67
N SER A 97 17.70 -9.16 -60.62
CA SER A 97 18.77 -9.32 -61.63
C SER A 97 20.16 -9.01 -61.06
N LEU A 98 21.18 -9.47 -61.79
CA LEU A 98 22.59 -9.14 -61.58
C LEU A 98 23.12 -8.55 -62.89
N GLU A 99 23.65 -7.33 -62.84
CA GLU A 99 24.07 -6.58 -64.03
C GLU A 99 25.50 -6.04 -63.88
N PHE A 100 26.31 -6.18 -64.93
CA PHE A 100 27.66 -5.61 -65.00
C PHE A 100 27.65 -4.45 -66.01
N ALA A 101 28.17 -3.29 -65.61
CA ALA A 101 28.27 -2.11 -66.46
C ALA A 101 29.70 -1.56 -66.50
N ASP A 102 30.07 -1.01 -67.65
CA ASP A 102 31.24 -0.13 -67.82
C ASP A 102 30.85 1.28 -67.33
N THR A 103 31.69 1.89 -66.50
CA THR A 103 31.46 3.25 -65.97
C THR A 103 31.30 4.31 -67.08
N ALA A 104 31.84 4.06 -68.29
CA ALA A 104 31.76 4.96 -69.44
C ALA A 104 30.45 4.86 -70.26
N GLU A 105 29.67 3.76 -70.18
CA GLU A 105 28.39 3.59 -70.92
C GLU A 105 27.22 3.13 -70.01
N ARG A 106 26.91 3.90 -68.95
CA ARG A 106 25.65 3.74 -68.19
C ARG A 106 24.42 3.89 -69.13
N GLY A 107 23.79 2.77 -69.55
CA GLY A 107 22.43 2.78 -70.12
C GLY A 107 22.13 1.98 -71.41
N ARG A 108 22.70 0.80 -71.65
CA ARG A 108 22.24 -0.10 -72.74
C ARG A 108 22.09 -1.57 -72.33
N SER A 109 20.88 -2.11 -72.47
CA SER A 109 20.62 -3.56 -72.45
C SER A 109 21.30 -4.25 -73.65
N TRP A 110 22.18 -5.22 -73.40
CA TRP A 110 22.95 -5.88 -74.46
C TRP A 110 22.12 -6.86 -75.30
N GLY A 111 22.16 -6.69 -76.62
CA GLY A 111 21.44 -7.51 -77.60
C GLY A 111 22.21 -7.66 -78.91
N GLY A 112 23.40 -8.28 -78.87
CA GLY A 112 24.25 -8.48 -80.04
C GLY A 112 25.34 -9.53 -79.82
N GLN A 113 25.65 -10.32 -80.86
CA GLN A 113 26.70 -11.33 -80.80
C GLN A 113 28.08 -10.68 -80.87
N GLY A 114 28.96 -10.92 -79.89
CA GLY A 114 30.33 -10.39 -79.93
C GLY A 114 31.27 -10.83 -78.81
N ALA A 115 30.79 -10.99 -77.57
CA ALA A 115 31.61 -11.38 -76.43
C ALA A 115 31.01 -12.57 -75.68
N ASN A 116 31.82 -13.61 -75.44
CA ASN A 116 31.45 -14.76 -74.62
C ASN A 116 31.86 -14.53 -73.15
N PHE A 117 31.15 -13.65 -72.46
CA PHE A 117 31.08 -13.76 -71.00
C PHE A 117 30.30 -15.03 -70.68
N GLY A 118 30.91 -15.93 -69.89
CA GLY A 118 30.24 -17.16 -69.48
C GLY A 118 29.12 -16.85 -68.51
N ARG A 119 28.03 -17.63 -68.55
CA ARG A 119 27.07 -17.67 -67.45
C ARG A 119 27.84 -18.04 -66.18
N LEU A 120 27.69 -17.25 -65.13
CA LEU A 120 28.21 -17.57 -63.81
C LEU A 120 27.31 -18.66 -63.20
N ASP A 121 27.89 -19.74 -62.71
CA ASP A 121 27.17 -20.75 -61.94
C ASP A 121 27.23 -20.36 -60.46
N VAL A 122 26.06 -20.24 -59.83
CA VAL A 122 25.93 -19.83 -58.41
C VAL A 122 25.87 -21.09 -57.55
N VAL A 123 26.83 -21.24 -56.63
CA VAL A 123 26.84 -22.33 -55.66
C VAL A 123 26.17 -21.85 -54.37
N SER A 124 25.01 -22.42 -54.04
CA SER A 124 24.41 -22.33 -52.71
C SER A 124 24.46 -23.71 -52.04
N GLY A 125 24.92 -23.75 -50.79
CA GLY A 125 25.10 -25.00 -50.04
C GLY A 125 25.93 -24.78 -48.78
N SER A 126 25.40 -25.23 -47.64
CA SER A 126 25.99 -25.00 -46.33
C SER A 126 27.29 -25.78 -46.10
N THR A 127 28.22 -25.18 -45.36
CA THR A 127 29.38 -25.79 -44.68
C THR A 127 30.40 -26.54 -45.55
N GLY A 128 31.58 -25.93 -45.78
CA GLY A 128 32.82 -26.63 -46.11
C GLY A 128 33.42 -26.39 -47.50
N LEU A 129 34.11 -25.26 -47.68
CA LEU A 129 34.85 -24.96 -48.91
C LEU A 129 36.12 -25.83 -49.05
N THR A 130 35.98 -27.02 -49.66
CA THR A 130 37.10 -27.90 -50.06
C THR A 130 37.07 -28.23 -51.55
N GLY A 131 36.95 -27.19 -52.38
CA GLY A 131 37.06 -27.32 -53.84
C GLY A 131 36.56 -26.07 -54.58
N ALA A 132 37.47 -25.20 -55.02
CA ALA A 132 37.10 -23.98 -55.74
C ALA A 132 36.66 -24.28 -57.19
N PRO A 133 35.48 -23.82 -57.65
CA PRO A 133 35.08 -23.90 -59.04
C PRO A 133 35.86 -22.86 -59.88
N ILE A 134 36.78 -23.31 -60.72
CA ILE A 134 37.58 -22.42 -61.58
C ILE A 134 36.73 -21.92 -62.75
N LEU A 135 36.05 -20.80 -62.54
CA LEU A 135 35.35 -20.07 -63.60
C LEU A 135 36.32 -19.27 -64.49
N LYS A 136 35.84 -18.92 -65.68
CA LYS A 136 36.72 -18.59 -66.82
C LYS A 136 37.17 -17.13 -66.77
N THR A 137 38.48 -16.93 -66.65
CA THR A 137 39.11 -15.62 -66.45
C THR A 137 38.86 -14.63 -67.59
N GLY A 138 38.26 -13.48 -67.26
CA GLY A 138 38.42 -12.23 -68.01
C GLY A 138 39.64 -11.46 -67.53
N GLU A 139 40.05 -10.47 -68.32
CA GLU A 139 41.00 -9.43 -67.92
C GLU A 139 40.31 -8.09 -68.15
N PHE A 140 40.29 -7.23 -67.13
CA PHE A 140 39.60 -5.95 -67.14
C PHE A 140 40.63 -4.85 -66.93
N THR A 141 40.59 -3.84 -67.79
CA THR A 141 41.52 -2.68 -67.80
C THR A 141 40.85 -1.38 -67.39
N ASP A 142 39.52 -1.38 -67.27
CA ASP A 142 38.67 -0.20 -67.14
C ASP A 142 37.71 -0.39 -65.95
N PRO A 143 37.25 0.67 -65.25
CA PRO A 143 36.44 0.54 -64.04
C PRO A 143 35.05 -0.04 -64.33
N MET A 144 34.60 -0.96 -63.48
CA MET A 144 33.31 -1.66 -63.61
C MET A 144 32.37 -1.35 -62.46
N VAL A 145 31.07 -1.31 -62.73
CA VAL A 145 30.02 -1.34 -61.70
C VAL A 145 29.31 -2.69 -61.75
N LEU A 146 29.16 -3.33 -60.59
CA LEU A 146 28.27 -4.46 -60.38
C LEU A 146 26.99 -3.95 -59.73
N ILE A 147 25.84 -4.25 -60.31
CA ILE A 147 24.53 -3.80 -59.82
C ILE A 147 23.68 -5.02 -59.47
N LEU A 148 23.21 -5.04 -58.22
CA LEU A 148 22.26 -6.03 -57.68
C LEU A 148 20.87 -5.38 -57.62
N LYS A 149 19.94 -5.86 -58.45
CA LYS A 149 18.55 -5.38 -58.46
C LYS A 149 17.72 -6.14 -57.43
N ARG A 150 16.96 -5.45 -56.58
CA ARG A 150 16.19 -6.10 -55.49
C ARG A 150 14.74 -5.60 -55.34
N THR A 151 13.97 -6.35 -54.55
CA THR A 151 12.63 -5.98 -54.06
C THR A 151 12.49 -6.45 -52.62
N ASP A 152 11.98 -5.60 -51.73
CA ASP A 152 11.74 -5.80 -50.28
C ASP A 152 12.47 -7.00 -49.67
N SER A 153 13.80 -6.87 -49.55
CA SER A 153 14.69 -7.98 -49.24
C SER A 153 15.05 -8.04 -47.75
N PRO A 154 15.24 -9.25 -47.18
CA PRO A 154 15.82 -9.41 -45.85
C PRO A 154 17.28 -8.92 -45.84
N ALA A 155 17.85 -8.76 -44.64
CA ALA A 155 19.28 -8.55 -44.49
C ALA A 155 20.06 -9.80 -44.92
N PHE A 156 21.22 -9.62 -45.55
CA PHE A 156 22.05 -10.73 -46.04
C PHE A 156 23.55 -10.39 -46.00
N ARG A 157 24.40 -11.41 -46.04
CA ARG A 157 25.86 -11.25 -46.07
C ARG A 157 26.37 -11.44 -47.50
N LEU A 158 27.06 -10.43 -48.03
CA LEU A 158 27.68 -10.45 -49.36
C LEU A 158 29.19 -10.61 -49.20
N THR A 159 29.77 -11.63 -49.83
CA THR A 159 31.23 -11.82 -49.92
C THR A 159 31.68 -11.75 -51.38
N LEU A 160 32.61 -10.85 -51.69
CA LEU A 160 33.31 -10.81 -52.97
C LEU A 160 34.65 -11.56 -52.88
N ILE A 161 35.03 -12.20 -53.98
CA ILE A 161 36.22 -13.07 -54.05
C ILE A 161 37.17 -12.54 -55.13
N LEU A 162 38.36 -12.08 -54.73
CA LEU A 162 39.36 -11.44 -55.57
C LEU A 162 40.61 -12.30 -55.69
N GLY A 163 40.95 -12.77 -56.89
CA GLY A 163 42.14 -13.58 -57.16
C GLY A 163 43.25 -12.77 -57.83
N ASN A 164 44.50 -12.97 -57.39
CA ASN A 164 45.70 -12.41 -58.01
C ASN A 164 46.47 -13.47 -58.81
N ASN A 165 47.14 -13.06 -59.89
CA ASN A 165 47.83 -13.96 -60.82
C ASN A 165 49.20 -14.41 -60.26
N PRO A 166 49.42 -15.70 -59.93
CA PRO A 166 50.54 -16.13 -59.06
C PRO A 166 51.93 -16.19 -59.72
N ASN A 167 52.16 -15.50 -60.84
CA ASN A 167 53.37 -15.65 -61.67
C ASN A 167 54.28 -14.41 -61.73
N GLU A 168 53.91 -13.28 -61.11
CA GLU A 168 54.77 -12.08 -61.05
C GLU A 168 55.18 -11.79 -59.61
N ALA A 169 56.49 -11.88 -59.33
CA ALA A 169 57.04 -11.72 -58.00
C ALA A 169 57.66 -10.33 -57.82
N GLY A 170 56.99 -9.49 -57.01
CA GLY A 170 57.53 -8.21 -56.55
C GLY A 170 56.58 -7.02 -56.75
N PHE A 171 55.63 -6.87 -55.84
CA PHE A 171 54.94 -5.60 -55.59
C PHE A 171 54.97 -5.34 -54.08
N ASP A 172 55.47 -4.17 -53.69
CA ASP A 172 55.19 -3.60 -52.38
C ASP A 172 53.80 -2.92 -52.44
N ASP A 173 53.01 -3.16 -51.40
CA ASP A 173 51.85 -2.41 -50.90
C ASP A 173 51.09 -1.42 -51.82
N PRO A 174 49.83 -1.75 -52.19
CA PRO A 174 48.85 -0.79 -52.71
C PRO A 174 47.82 -0.37 -51.65
N GLU A 175 48.18 0.58 -50.76
CA GLU A 175 47.21 1.43 -50.05
C GLU A 175 46.33 2.17 -51.09
N GLY A 176 45.21 1.57 -51.51
CA GLY A 176 44.40 2.17 -52.59
C GLY A 176 43.24 1.36 -53.19
N GLN A 177 42.79 0.25 -52.58
CA GLN A 177 41.56 -0.42 -53.03
C GLN A 177 40.30 0.31 -52.53
N LEU A 178 39.92 1.38 -53.24
CA LEU A 178 38.60 1.99 -53.13
C LEU A 178 37.58 1.13 -53.90
N ILE A 179 36.95 0.21 -53.17
CA ILE A 179 35.63 -0.35 -53.53
C ILE A 179 34.59 0.50 -52.81
N THR A 180 33.71 1.15 -53.57
CA THR A 180 32.61 1.96 -53.03
C THR A 180 31.29 1.23 -53.26
N ILE A 181 30.45 1.17 -52.21
CA ILE A 181 29.10 0.61 -52.25
C ILE A 181 28.12 1.73 -51.97
N ASP A 182 27.09 1.83 -52.81
CA ASP A 182 25.90 2.64 -52.61
C ASP A 182 24.71 1.69 -52.40
N ASP A 183 24.08 1.76 -51.23
CA ASP A 183 22.91 0.95 -50.85
C ASP A 183 21.59 1.73 -50.95
N GLY A 184 21.62 2.96 -51.48
CA GLY A 184 20.47 3.86 -51.58
C GLY A 184 20.16 4.66 -50.30
N SER A 185 20.94 4.52 -49.23
CA SER A 185 21.00 5.53 -48.16
C SER A 185 21.95 6.66 -48.56
N GLU A 186 21.71 7.91 -48.13
CA GLU A 186 22.54 9.07 -48.53
C GLU A 186 23.95 9.09 -47.89
N SER A 187 24.44 7.96 -47.39
CA SER A 187 25.73 7.82 -46.70
C SER A 187 26.60 6.73 -47.32
N VAL A 188 27.58 7.12 -48.14
CA VAL A 188 28.65 6.22 -48.60
C VAL A 188 29.53 5.82 -47.42
N SER A 189 29.57 4.52 -47.09
CA SER A 189 30.41 3.99 -46.02
C SER A 189 31.83 3.69 -46.52
N GLU A 190 32.83 4.46 -46.07
CA GLU A 190 34.25 4.07 -46.23
C GLU A 190 34.59 2.84 -45.36
N LEU A 191 35.62 2.09 -45.77
CA LEU A 191 35.97 0.79 -45.18
C LEU A 191 36.29 0.87 -43.67
N THR A 192 35.56 0.10 -42.87
CA THR A 192 35.87 -0.18 -41.45
C THR A 192 35.65 -1.67 -41.11
N GLY A 193 36.20 -2.56 -41.93
CA GLY A 193 36.22 -4.02 -41.70
C GLY A 193 37.64 -4.59 -41.77
N ASP A 194 37.95 -5.54 -40.90
CA ASP A 194 39.28 -6.15 -40.82
C ASP A 194 39.65 -6.93 -42.09
N LEU A 195 40.89 -6.75 -42.54
CA LEU A 195 41.45 -7.43 -43.71
C LEU A 195 42.18 -8.72 -43.25
N ASP A 196 41.43 -9.82 -43.13
CA ASP A 196 42.04 -11.11 -42.81
C ASP A 196 42.89 -11.62 -43.99
N LEU A 197 44.18 -11.85 -43.71
CA LEU A 197 45.21 -12.26 -44.67
C LEU A 197 45.89 -13.54 -44.22
N ASP A 198 45.13 -14.65 -44.12
CA ASP A 198 45.73 -15.97 -43.90
C ASP A 198 46.70 -16.32 -45.05
N ARG A 199 47.98 -16.44 -44.70
CA ARG A 199 49.10 -16.65 -45.64
C ARG A 199 49.46 -18.13 -45.75
N THR A 200 48.60 -18.89 -46.40
CA THR A 200 48.97 -20.20 -46.99
C THR A 200 48.76 -20.23 -48.51
N GLU A 201 49.38 -21.20 -49.19
CA GLU A 201 49.77 -21.11 -50.61
C GLU A 201 48.62 -21.07 -51.63
N GLY A 202 48.07 -19.89 -51.94
CA GLY A 202 47.16 -19.72 -53.10
C GLY A 202 46.32 -18.43 -53.11
N TYR A 203 46.93 -17.29 -53.46
CA TYR A 203 46.33 -15.94 -53.33
C TYR A 203 44.90 -15.77 -53.88
N THR A 204 43.95 -15.86 -52.95
CA THR A 204 42.55 -15.46 -53.11
C THR A 204 42.18 -14.64 -51.88
N THR A 205 41.86 -13.36 -52.07
CA THR A 205 41.40 -12.45 -51.02
C THR A 205 39.88 -12.43 -51.02
N TYR A 206 39.28 -12.38 -49.83
CA TYR A 206 37.84 -12.31 -49.65
C TYR A 206 37.51 -11.01 -48.91
N GLN A 207 36.44 -10.33 -49.31
CA GLN A 207 35.92 -9.17 -48.57
C GLN A 207 34.41 -9.31 -48.41
N THR A 208 33.91 -8.97 -47.22
CA THR A 208 32.55 -9.31 -46.79
C THR A 208 31.84 -8.11 -46.17
N TRP A 209 30.56 -7.95 -46.50
CA TRP A 209 29.69 -6.89 -46.01
C TRP A 209 28.36 -7.48 -45.51
N ASP A 210 27.86 -6.97 -44.39
CA ASP A 210 26.50 -7.23 -43.92
C ASP A 210 25.57 -6.14 -44.47
N ILE A 211 24.61 -6.52 -45.30
CA ILE A 211 23.71 -5.60 -46.02
C ILE A 211 22.35 -5.52 -45.32
N SER A 212 21.89 -4.30 -45.07
CA SER A 212 20.60 -4.01 -44.42
C SER A 212 19.40 -4.42 -45.26
N ALA A 213 18.32 -4.83 -44.60
CA ALA A 213 17.02 -5.07 -45.24
C ALA A 213 16.48 -3.79 -45.91
N GLY A 214 15.77 -3.93 -47.02
CA GLY A 214 15.25 -2.78 -47.78
C GLY A 214 14.95 -3.08 -49.26
N SER A 215 14.66 -2.03 -50.02
CA SER A 215 14.10 -2.10 -51.38
C SER A 215 14.91 -1.38 -52.48
N SER A 216 15.98 -0.68 -52.11
CA SER A 216 16.90 0.03 -53.00
C SER A 216 17.87 -0.93 -53.73
N ASP A 217 18.13 -0.70 -55.02
CA ASP A 217 19.21 -1.42 -55.72
C ASP A 217 20.58 -1.14 -55.07
N ILE A 218 21.52 -2.08 -55.15
CA ILE A 218 22.88 -1.92 -54.61
C ILE A 218 23.84 -1.77 -55.80
N GLU A 219 24.58 -0.65 -55.87
CA GLU A 219 25.68 -0.45 -56.82
C GLU A 219 27.03 -0.64 -56.11
N ILE A 220 27.91 -1.46 -56.70
CA ILE A 220 29.28 -1.71 -56.22
C ILE A 220 30.25 -1.29 -57.32
N GLU A 221 30.99 -0.21 -57.09
CA GLU A 221 31.98 0.31 -58.06
C GLU A 221 33.37 -0.26 -57.77
N LEU A 222 33.90 -1.00 -58.75
CA LEU A 222 35.25 -1.57 -58.77
C LEU A 222 36.15 -0.66 -59.59
N ILE A 223 36.84 0.27 -58.91
CA ILE A 223 37.73 1.23 -59.54
C ILE A 223 38.97 0.52 -60.12
N GLY A 224 39.19 0.66 -61.42
CA GLY A 224 40.31 0.03 -62.13
C GLY A 224 41.67 0.56 -61.67
N MET A 225 42.67 -0.33 -61.60
CA MET A 225 44.04 0.05 -61.23
C MET A 225 44.70 0.97 -62.29
N PRO A 226 45.63 1.86 -61.90
CA PRO A 226 46.40 2.66 -62.86
C PRO A 226 47.17 1.79 -63.88
N GLU A 227 47.35 2.30 -65.11
CA GLU A 227 48.06 1.59 -66.18
C GLU A 227 49.46 1.11 -65.76
N GLY A 228 49.60 -0.19 -65.45
CA GLY A 228 50.89 -0.86 -65.25
C GLY A 228 51.09 -1.64 -63.95
N THR A 229 50.14 -1.66 -63.01
CA THR A 229 50.32 -2.31 -61.68
C THR A 229 49.73 -3.73 -61.54
N GLY A 230 49.38 -4.39 -62.65
CA GLY A 230 48.84 -5.75 -62.66
C GLY A 230 47.32 -5.83 -62.80
N VAL A 231 46.79 -7.05 -62.94
CA VAL A 231 45.36 -7.31 -63.22
C VAL A 231 44.72 -8.03 -62.04
N ALA A 232 43.90 -7.31 -61.27
CA ALA A 232 42.98 -7.92 -60.31
C ALA A 232 41.86 -8.68 -61.06
N ARG A 233 41.44 -9.84 -60.54
CA ARG A 233 40.33 -10.62 -61.11
C ARG A 233 39.29 -10.91 -60.03
N LEU A 234 38.05 -10.47 -60.25
CA LEU A 234 36.89 -11.01 -59.53
C LEU A 234 36.72 -12.48 -59.95
N THR A 235 36.93 -13.41 -59.03
CA THR A 235 36.88 -14.86 -59.27
C THR A 235 35.59 -15.51 -58.77
N GLY A 236 34.80 -14.79 -57.97
CA GLY A 236 33.46 -15.19 -57.56
C GLY A 236 32.78 -14.18 -56.64
N PHE A 237 31.53 -14.45 -56.29
CA PHE A 237 30.84 -13.84 -55.16
C PHE A 237 29.98 -14.91 -54.47
N ALA A 238 29.68 -14.69 -53.19
CA ALA A 238 28.70 -15.47 -52.44
C ALA A 238 27.68 -14.49 -51.81
N ILE A 239 26.40 -14.83 -51.91
CA ILE A 239 25.33 -14.23 -51.11
C ILE A 239 24.91 -15.32 -50.15
N ASP A 240 25.23 -15.14 -48.87
CA ASP A 240 24.73 -16.01 -47.82
C ASP A 240 23.51 -15.38 -47.18
N VAL A 241 22.40 -16.13 -47.15
CA VAL A 241 21.20 -15.74 -46.41
C VAL A 241 21.46 -16.11 -44.95
N ALA A 242 22.37 -15.36 -44.34
CA ALA A 242 22.86 -15.61 -43.00
C ALA A 242 21.66 -15.74 -42.06
N GLY A 243 21.47 -16.94 -41.53
CA GLY A 243 20.56 -17.19 -40.42
C GLY A 243 21.07 -16.39 -39.23
N VAL A 244 20.59 -15.16 -39.08
CA VAL A 244 20.80 -14.35 -37.90
C VAL A 244 20.04 -15.08 -36.80
N ASN A 245 20.77 -15.88 -36.01
CA ASN A 245 20.16 -16.55 -34.87
C ASN A 245 19.76 -15.46 -33.87
N PRO A 246 18.51 -15.44 -33.38
CA PRO A 246 18.09 -14.45 -32.39
C PRO A 246 18.98 -14.56 -31.14
N PRO A 247 19.13 -13.50 -30.34
CA PRO A 247 19.95 -13.53 -29.14
C PRO A 247 19.37 -14.51 -28.11
N GLU A 248 20.27 -15.21 -27.43
CA GLU A 248 19.95 -16.16 -26.36
C GLU A 248 20.88 -15.85 -25.18
N ILE A 249 20.37 -15.76 -23.95
CA ILE A 249 21.21 -15.52 -22.78
C ILE A 249 21.83 -16.87 -22.35
N LEU A 250 23.15 -16.94 -22.38
CA LEU A 250 23.94 -18.14 -22.03
C LEU A 250 24.54 -18.05 -20.61
N GLY A 251 24.51 -16.86 -20.01
CA GLY A 251 24.90 -16.62 -18.61
C GLY A 251 24.31 -15.29 -18.15
N GLN A 252 23.51 -15.35 -17.08
CA GLN A 252 22.82 -14.19 -16.49
C GLN A 252 23.80 -13.26 -15.75
N PRO A 253 23.50 -11.95 -15.66
CA PRO A 253 24.20 -11.06 -14.76
C PRO A 253 23.85 -11.37 -13.30
N VAL A 254 24.85 -11.38 -12.44
CA VAL A 254 24.70 -11.68 -11.00
C VAL A 254 24.66 -10.36 -10.22
N GLY A 255 23.57 -10.14 -9.48
CA GLY A 255 23.44 -9.03 -8.53
C GLY A 255 24.19 -9.27 -7.22
N GLY A 256 24.13 -8.32 -6.28
CA GLY A 256 24.83 -8.46 -5.00
C GLY A 256 24.72 -7.28 -4.06
N LEU A 257 25.44 -7.41 -2.94
CA LEU A 257 25.61 -6.39 -1.91
C LEU A 257 27.07 -5.94 -1.89
N PHE A 258 27.31 -4.67 -2.16
CA PHE A 258 28.65 -4.15 -2.42
C PHE A 258 29.00 -2.95 -1.53
N LEU A 259 30.30 -2.68 -1.39
CA LEU A 259 30.79 -1.57 -0.56
C LEU A 259 30.76 -0.25 -1.35
N ALA A 260 30.20 0.80 -0.75
CA ALA A 260 30.24 2.13 -1.32
C ALA A 260 31.70 2.58 -1.54
N GLY A 261 32.01 3.11 -2.72
CA GLY A 261 33.37 3.46 -3.17
C GLY A 261 34.04 2.42 -4.08
N THR A 262 33.62 1.15 -4.03
CA THR A 262 34.24 0.08 -4.85
C THR A 262 33.89 0.15 -6.34
N GLN A 263 34.64 -0.60 -7.16
CA GLN A 263 34.32 -0.90 -8.56
C GLN A 263 33.76 -2.32 -8.67
N ILE A 264 32.66 -2.50 -9.43
CA ILE A 264 32.09 -3.81 -9.78
C ILE A 264 31.84 -3.92 -11.28
N GLU A 265 31.75 -5.15 -11.79
CA GLU A 265 31.47 -5.41 -13.21
C GLU A 265 30.32 -6.42 -13.36
N LEU A 266 29.16 -5.94 -13.83
CA LEU A 266 28.05 -6.82 -14.20
C LEU A 266 28.32 -7.35 -15.61
N SER A 267 28.35 -8.67 -15.77
CA SER A 267 28.65 -9.31 -17.06
C SER A 267 27.48 -10.17 -17.53
N VAL A 268 27.30 -10.28 -18.85
CA VAL A 268 26.32 -11.16 -19.50
C VAL A 268 27.02 -11.96 -20.59
N SER A 269 26.68 -13.24 -20.70
CA SER A 269 27.08 -14.08 -21.83
C SER A 269 25.87 -14.30 -22.73
N ALA A 270 26.00 -14.03 -24.03
CA ALA A 270 24.91 -14.16 -24.98
C ALA A 270 25.35 -14.82 -26.30
N GLY A 271 24.51 -15.72 -26.79
CA GLY A 271 24.56 -16.31 -28.12
C GLY A 271 23.81 -15.48 -29.15
N GLY A 272 23.59 -16.08 -30.32
CA GLY A 272 23.02 -15.41 -31.49
C GLY A 272 24.07 -14.73 -32.38
N SER A 273 23.64 -14.24 -33.54
CA SER A 273 24.55 -13.63 -34.53
C SER A 273 24.73 -12.12 -34.26
N ASN A 274 25.96 -11.65 -34.05
CA ASN A 274 26.31 -10.25 -33.76
C ASN A 274 25.41 -9.58 -32.69
N PRO A 275 25.35 -10.09 -31.45
CA PRO A 275 24.53 -9.50 -30.39
C PRO A 275 24.97 -8.07 -30.05
N LYS A 276 24.00 -7.16 -29.94
CA LYS A 276 24.15 -5.80 -29.41
C LYS A 276 23.53 -5.71 -28.04
N PHE A 277 24.26 -5.21 -27.06
CA PHE A 277 23.82 -5.09 -25.68
C PHE A 277 23.28 -3.67 -25.42
N GLN A 278 22.32 -3.54 -24.52
CA GLN A 278 21.95 -2.27 -23.91
C GLN A 278 21.51 -2.53 -22.46
N TRP A 279 22.25 -1.97 -21.50
CA TRP A 279 21.90 -2.09 -20.08
C TRP A 279 20.84 -1.08 -19.65
N HIS A 280 20.03 -1.49 -18.69
CA HIS A 280 18.99 -0.70 -18.05
C HIS A 280 19.19 -0.73 -16.52
N LYS A 281 18.79 0.36 -15.84
CA LYS A 281 18.68 0.46 -14.38
C LYS A 281 17.28 1.01 -14.05
N ASP A 282 16.55 0.36 -13.16
CA ASP A 282 15.19 0.74 -12.75
C ASP A 282 14.26 0.92 -13.99
N GLY A 283 14.42 0.03 -14.98
CA GLY A 283 13.78 0.09 -16.29
C GLY A 283 14.32 1.16 -17.28
N GLN A 284 15.11 2.13 -16.81
CA GLN A 284 15.65 3.22 -17.64
C GLN A 284 16.94 2.84 -18.35
N VAL A 285 17.10 3.26 -19.62
CA VAL A 285 18.29 3.01 -20.44
C VAL A 285 19.54 3.68 -19.84
N ILE A 286 20.60 2.90 -19.61
CA ILE A 286 21.92 3.42 -19.22
C ILE A 286 22.66 3.87 -20.49
N ALA A 287 22.70 5.18 -20.74
CA ALA A 287 23.23 5.75 -21.97
C ALA A 287 24.71 5.37 -22.21
N GLY A 288 24.98 4.68 -23.32
CA GLY A 288 26.33 4.25 -23.73
C GLY A 288 26.79 2.91 -23.15
N ALA A 289 26.01 2.28 -22.26
CA ALA A 289 26.31 0.94 -21.75
C ALA A 289 25.89 -0.15 -22.77
N THR A 290 26.70 -0.30 -23.83
CA THR A 290 26.39 -1.16 -24.99
C THR A 290 27.28 -2.40 -25.14
N ASN A 291 28.04 -2.74 -24.09
CA ASN A 291 28.93 -3.90 -24.04
C ASN A 291 28.31 -5.05 -23.23
N SER A 292 28.86 -6.26 -23.38
CA SER A 292 28.52 -7.42 -22.54
C SER A 292 28.99 -7.30 -21.08
N ILE A 293 29.71 -6.24 -20.73
CA ILE A 293 30.12 -5.90 -19.37
C ILE A 293 29.74 -4.44 -19.09
N LEU A 294 29.13 -4.20 -17.92
CA LEU A 294 28.84 -2.90 -17.33
C LEU A 294 29.71 -2.71 -16.08
N SER A 295 30.79 -1.95 -16.21
CA SER A 295 31.66 -1.56 -15.09
C SER A 295 31.08 -0.35 -14.35
N LEU A 296 30.64 -0.54 -13.11
CA LEU A 296 30.21 0.54 -12.20
C LEU A 296 31.39 0.91 -11.31
N ASN A 297 31.77 2.19 -11.28
CA ASN A 297 32.99 2.67 -10.61
C ASN A 297 32.63 3.65 -9.51
N ASN A 298 33.23 3.52 -8.32
CA ASN A 298 32.92 4.35 -7.15
C ASN A 298 31.42 4.29 -6.80
N LEU A 299 30.95 3.08 -6.51
CA LEU A 299 29.55 2.81 -6.14
C LEU A 299 29.05 3.76 -5.05
N ASN A 300 27.86 4.32 -5.25
CA ASN A 300 27.19 5.22 -4.31
C ASN A 300 25.68 4.97 -4.29
N SER A 301 24.94 5.54 -3.34
CA SER A 301 23.50 5.22 -3.17
C SER A 301 22.59 5.56 -4.35
N THR A 302 23.05 6.26 -5.40
CA THR A 302 22.31 6.37 -6.67
C THR A 302 22.50 5.20 -7.63
N ASP A 303 23.50 4.34 -7.39
CA ASP A 303 23.80 3.13 -8.18
C ASP A 303 23.07 1.90 -7.63
N ALA A 304 22.51 1.94 -6.42
CA ALA A 304 21.69 0.85 -5.88
C ALA A 304 20.34 0.75 -6.62
N GLY A 305 19.90 -0.46 -6.96
CA GLY A 305 18.61 -0.77 -7.61
C GLY A 305 18.70 -1.91 -8.65
N ALA A 306 17.69 -2.01 -9.51
CA ALA A 306 17.45 -3.17 -10.37
C ALA A 306 18.10 -3.02 -11.76
N TYR A 307 19.11 -3.85 -12.08
CA TYR A 307 19.80 -3.84 -13.37
C TYR A 307 19.38 -5.02 -14.25
N HIS A 308 19.24 -4.79 -15.56
CA HIS A 308 19.14 -5.86 -16.54
C HIS A 308 19.74 -5.42 -17.88
N VAL A 309 19.92 -6.35 -18.81
CA VAL A 309 20.45 -6.08 -20.15
C VAL A 309 19.54 -6.67 -21.22
N VAL A 310 19.19 -5.83 -22.20
CA VAL A 310 18.51 -6.26 -23.42
C VAL A 310 19.58 -6.55 -24.47
N VAL A 311 19.61 -7.78 -24.97
CA VAL A 311 20.50 -8.22 -26.04
C VAL A 311 19.68 -8.34 -27.33
N SER A 312 20.10 -7.68 -28.40
CA SER A 312 19.33 -7.52 -29.63
C SER A 312 20.17 -7.76 -30.89
N ASN A 313 19.54 -8.26 -31.95
CA ASN A 313 20.07 -8.24 -33.31
C ASN A 313 18.91 -8.12 -34.34
N SER A 314 19.18 -8.30 -35.63
CA SER A 314 18.16 -8.16 -36.68
C SER A 314 17.13 -9.30 -36.76
N ALA A 315 17.24 -10.34 -35.92
CA ALA A 315 16.26 -11.42 -35.83
C ALA A 315 15.43 -11.43 -34.54
N GLY A 316 15.79 -10.63 -33.53
CA GLY A 316 15.03 -10.53 -32.29
C GLY A 316 15.84 -9.96 -31.12
N SER A 317 15.30 -10.15 -29.91
CA SER A 317 15.91 -9.73 -28.66
C SER A 317 15.59 -10.68 -27.52
N ALA A 318 16.54 -10.84 -26.59
CA ALA A 318 16.36 -11.48 -25.30
C ALA A 318 16.74 -10.50 -24.18
N THR A 319 16.04 -10.58 -23.05
CA THR A 319 16.32 -9.78 -21.86
C THR A 319 16.88 -10.71 -20.78
N SER A 320 17.87 -10.26 -20.02
CA SER A 320 18.38 -11.00 -18.87
C SER A 320 17.38 -11.07 -17.72
N GLU A 321 17.67 -11.93 -16.74
CA GLU A 321 17.17 -11.77 -15.38
C GLU A 321 17.67 -10.46 -14.75
N VAL A 322 17.05 -10.06 -13.63
CA VAL A 322 17.39 -8.82 -12.92
C VAL A 322 18.54 -9.08 -11.93
N ALA A 323 19.63 -8.35 -12.11
CA ALA A 323 20.71 -8.23 -11.14
C ALA A 323 20.41 -7.07 -10.19
N GLU A 324 19.94 -7.39 -8.97
CA GLU A 324 19.70 -6.38 -7.94
C GLU A 324 21.03 -5.92 -7.32
N ILE A 325 21.25 -4.60 -7.25
CA ILE A 325 22.46 -4.00 -6.69
C ILE A 325 22.11 -3.27 -5.40
N SER A 326 22.67 -3.72 -4.29
CA SER A 326 22.46 -3.14 -2.97
C SER A 326 23.79 -2.68 -2.37
N LEU A 327 23.75 -1.73 -1.42
CA LEU A 327 24.96 -1.12 -0.86
C LEU A 327 25.02 -1.15 0.67
N ALA A 328 26.25 -1.27 1.15
CA ALA A 328 26.65 -1.16 2.54
C ALA A 328 26.53 0.28 3.07
N GLU A 329 25.42 0.61 3.77
CA GLU A 329 25.19 1.97 4.29
C GLU A 329 25.58 2.20 5.77
N ASN A 330 25.79 1.15 6.58
CA ASN A 330 26.14 1.25 8.01
C ASN A 330 27.43 0.49 8.38
N LEU A 331 28.57 0.98 7.89
CA LEU A 331 29.92 0.40 8.11
C LEU A 331 30.23 0.09 9.59
N SER A 332 29.68 0.85 10.53
CA SER A 332 29.93 0.67 11.97
C SER A 332 29.11 -0.46 12.63
N ALA A 333 27.99 -0.89 12.05
CA ALA A 333 27.32 -2.13 12.46
C ALA A 333 27.93 -3.34 11.74
N GLN A 334 28.24 -3.17 10.47
CA GLN A 334 28.91 -4.15 9.61
C GLN A 334 30.22 -4.67 10.22
N ILE A 335 31.10 -3.77 10.70
CA ILE A 335 32.34 -4.17 11.37
C ILE A 335 32.08 -4.94 12.68
N ALA A 336 31.03 -4.60 13.42
CA ALA A 336 30.68 -5.27 14.67
C ALA A 336 30.20 -6.71 14.44
N ASN A 337 29.47 -6.97 13.35
CA ASN A 337 29.09 -8.34 12.95
C ASN A 337 30.31 -9.19 12.60
N TYR A 338 31.24 -8.64 11.81
CA TYR A 338 32.51 -9.30 11.48
C TYR A 338 33.33 -9.61 12.74
N GLN A 339 33.51 -8.62 13.62
CA GLN A 339 34.18 -8.77 14.92
C GLN A 339 33.51 -9.87 15.77
N ALA A 340 32.16 -9.94 15.78
CA ALA A 340 31.41 -10.95 16.50
C ALA A 340 31.58 -12.37 15.92
N LYS A 341 31.69 -12.53 14.59
CA LYS A 341 32.00 -13.82 13.96
C LYS A 341 33.43 -14.26 14.32
N VAL A 342 34.42 -13.39 14.11
CA VAL A 342 35.84 -13.66 14.41
C VAL A 342 36.03 -14.03 15.89
N ALA A 343 35.42 -13.28 16.81
CA ALA A 343 35.50 -13.55 18.25
C ALA A 343 34.74 -14.80 18.71
N ALA A 344 33.87 -15.39 17.87
CA ALA A 344 33.16 -16.63 18.16
C ALA A 344 33.93 -17.90 17.73
N VAL A 345 35.01 -17.77 16.94
CA VAL A 345 35.84 -18.90 16.51
C VAL A 345 36.67 -19.43 17.70
N PRO A 346 36.50 -20.69 18.13
CA PRO A 346 37.13 -21.18 19.38
C PRO A 346 38.65 -21.21 19.40
N SER A 347 39.29 -21.21 18.23
CA SER A 347 40.75 -21.29 18.02
C SER A 347 41.40 -19.94 17.71
N LEU A 348 40.71 -18.82 17.92
CA LEU A 348 41.29 -17.47 17.80
C LEU A 348 42.42 -17.29 18.83
N ILE A 349 43.65 -17.13 18.34
CA ILE A 349 44.87 -16.92 19.14
C ILE A 349 45.02 -15.44 19.52
N SER A 350 44.91 -14.57 18.52
CA SER A 350 45.17 -13.12 18.64
C SER A 350 44.29 -12.34 17.66
N ASN A 351 43.84 -11.15 18.06
CA ASN A 351 43.11 -10.21 17.20
C ASN A 351 43.55 -8.77 17.49
N TYR A 352 43.75 -7.97 16.44
CA TYR A 352 44.18 -6.58 16.52
C TYR A 352 43.20 -5.67 15.75
N THR A 353 42.16 -5.16 16.44
CA THR A 353 41.18 -4.22 15.85
C THR A 353 41.70 -2.78 15.68
N PHE A 354 42.84 -2.45 16.32
CA PHE A 354 43.46 -1.11 16.39
C PHE A 354 42.58 0.09 16.85
N ASP A 355 41.26 -0.07 17.03
CA ASP A 355 40.28 0.92 17.50
C ASP A 355 40.69 1.67 18.78
N GLY A 356 41.46 1.03 19.65
CA GLY A 356 42.00 1.63 20.87
C GLY A 356 43.12 2.65 20.63
N LEU A 357 43.48 2.94 19.37
CA LEU A 357 44.68 3.70 18.97
C LEU A 357 45.97 3.08 19.55
N ASN A 358 45.99 1.75 19.59
CA ASN A 358 46.98 0.91 20.24
C ASN A 358 47.31 -0.34 19.40
N LEU A 359 48.29 -1.12 19.87
CA LEU A 359 48.72 -2.39 19.26
C LEU A 359 48.44 -3.56 20.22
N ASP A 360 47.43 -3.40 21.07
CA ASP A 360 47.08 -4.41 22.08
C ASP A 360 46.32 -5.57 21.42
N ASP A 361 46.69 -6.80 21.76
CA ASP A 361 45.94 -7.99 21.37
C ASP A 361 44.62 -8.03 22.16
N ARG A 362 43.51 -8.31 21.46
CA ARG A 362 42.16 -8.39 22.04
C ARG A 362 41.78 -9.79 22.50
N ALA A 363 42.39 -10.83 21.93
CA ALA A 363 42.06 -12.22 22.21
C ALA A 363 43.15 -12.91 23.05
N GLY A 364 44.41 -12.63 22.74
CA GLY A 364 45.59 -13.25 23.35
C GLY A 364 46.49 -12.27 24.12
N PRO A 365 47.73 -12.69 24.44
CA PRO A 365 48.72 -11.89 25.14
C PRO A 365 49.72 -11.16 24.24
N ASN A 366 49.57 -11.25 22.90
CA ASN A 366 50.65 -10.99 21.94
C ASN A 366 50.71 -9.51 21.49
N ASN A 367 50.72 -8.57 22.44
CA ASN A 367 50.69 -7.12 22.13
C ASN A 367 51.90 -6.68 21.29
N GLY A 368 51.64 -5.95 20.21
CA GLY A 368 52.66 -5.50 19.26
C GLY A 368 53.43 -4.25 19.68
N MET A 369 54.67 -4.14 19.17
CA MET A 369 55.54 -2.99 19.36
C MET A 369 55.80 -2.26 18.03
N ALA A 370 55.51 -0.96 18.00
CA ALA A 370 55.76 -0.10 16.83
C ALA A 370 57.25 0.11 16.58
N ALA A 371 57.69 -0.12 15.34
CA ALA A 371 59.07 0.03 14.90
C ALA A 371 59.16 0.91 13.63
N GLY A 372 59.59 2.16 13.80
CA GLY A 372 59.63 3.16 12.73
C GLY A 372 58.41 4.07 12.73
N ALA A 373 57.98 4.54 11.56
CA ALA A 373 56.82 5.42 11.43
C ALA A 373 55.50 4.62 11.36
N VAL A 374 54.86 4.46 12.52
CA VAL A 374 53.54 3.83 12.69
C VAL A 374 52.52 4.88 13.10
N SER A 375 51.28 4.77 12.61
CA SER A 375 50.18 5.69 12.91
C SER A 375 48.82 4.97 12.85
N PHE A 376 47.76 5.62 13.31
CA PHE A 376 46.39 5.13 13.21
C PHE A 376 45.52 6.13 12.45
N GLY A 377 44.58 5.63 11.66
CA GLY A 377 43.65 6.45 10.87
C GLY A 377 42.35 5.70 10.60
N GLU A 378 41.55 6.19 9.66
CA GLU A 378 40.22 5.62 9.38
C GLU A 378 40.29 4.16 8.92
N GLY A 379 39.64 3.29 9.71
CA GLY A 379 39.53 1.86 9.49
C GLY A 379 38.27 1.46 8.71
N LEU A 380 38.07 0.16 8.55
CA LEU A 380 37.03 -0.43 7.71
C LEU A 380 35.60 0.01 8.10
N GLY A 381 35.31 0.05 9.41
CA GLY A 381 34.00 0.44 9.92
C GLY A 381 33.65 1.94 9.82
N GLY A 382 34.56 2.75 9.28
CA GLY A 382 34.45 4.21 9.17
C GLY A 382 34.44 4.96 10.51
N GLY A 383 34.64 6.28 10.48
CA GLY A 383 34.34 7.21 11.58
C GLY A 383 35.02 6.89 12.91
N ALA A 384 34.38 6.08 13.75
CA ALA A 384 34.93 5.60 15.03
C ALA A 384 36.00 4.51 14.86
N ALA A 385 35.88 3.63 13.86
CA ALA A 385 36.80 2.51 13.63
C ALA A 385 38.22 2.97 13.21
N LYS A 386 39.28 2.28 13.64
CA LYS A 386 40.67 2.70 13.36
C LYS A 386 41.54 1.57 12.83
N ALA A 387 42.24 1.82 11.72
CA ALA A 387 43.23 0.92 11.15
C ALA A 387 44.67 1.35 11.46
N LEU A 388 45.59 0.37 11.38
CA LEU A 388 47.04 0.55 11.39
C LEU A 388 47.53 1.14 10.06
N LEU A 389 47.99 2.40 10.07
CA LEU A 389 48.53 3.09 8.90
C LEU A 389 50.06 3.06 8.87
N LEU A 390 50.62 2.48 7.81
CA LEU A 390 52.05 2.34 7.53
C LEU A 390 52.43 3.07 6.24
N ASN A 391 53.60 3.71 6.21
CA ASN A 391 54.02 4.63 5.15
C ASN A 391 55.29 4.19 4.39
N GLY A 392 55.65 2.90 4.46
CA GLY A 392 56.88 2.34 3.90
C GLY A 392 58.12 2.52 4.79
N SER A 393 58.01 3.23 5.93
CA SER A 393 59.12 3.46 6.87
C SER A 393 58.83 3.06 8.33
N GLY A 394 57.77 2.27 8.55
CA GLY A 394 57.44 1.67 9.83
C GLY A 394 56.70 0.35 9.68
N HIS A 395 56.72 -0.45 10.74
CA HIS A 395 56.07 -1.76 10.85
C HIS A 395 55.71 -2.03 12.32
N VAL A 396 54.95 -3.08 12.57
CA VAL A 396 54.73 -3.62 13.92
C VAL A 396 55.53 -4.92 14.07
N ASN A 397 56.18 -5.10 15.21
CA ASN A 397 56.88 -6.32 15.60
C ASN A 397 56.11 -6.98 16.75
N LEU A 398 55.75 -8.26 16.60
CA LEU A 398 55.00 -9.05 17.59
C LEU A 398 55.93 -9.94 18.44
N GLU A 399 57.24 -9.70 18.39
CA GLU A 399 58.31 -10.59 18.85
C GLU A 399 58.20 -11.97 18.17
N ALA A 400 58.47 -13.08 18.87
CA ALA A 400 58.42 -14.44 18.31
C ALA A 400 57.45 -15.34 19.11
N PRO A 401 56.12 -15.23 18.90
CA PRO A 401 55.13 -16.03 19.61
C PRO A 401 55.03 -17.44 19.00
N GLN A 402 55.25 -18.48 19.81
CA GLN A 402 55.21 -19.88 19.35
C GLN A 402 53.88 -20.35 18.76
N SER A 403 52.82 -19.55 18.93
CA SER A 403 51.50 -19.75 18.34
C SER A 403 51.39 -19.24 16.88
N PHE A 404 52.33 -18.44 16.40
CA PHE A 404 52.39 -17.96 15.01
C PHE A 404 53.39 -18.76 14.15
N ASP A 405 54.23 -19.58 14.77
CA ASP A 405 55.17 -20.46 14.07
C ASP A 405 54.49 -21.59 13.26
N PHE A 406 53.23 -21.93 13.59
CA PHE A 406 52.39 -23.00 12.99
C PHE A 406 53.13 -24.35 12.84
N PHE A 407 53.72 -24.83 13.95
CA PHE A 407 54.61 -26.01 14.01
C PHE A 407 54.04 -27.34 13.49
N ASP A 408 52.73 -27.50 13.43
CA ASP A 408 52.02 -28.67 12.91
C ASP A 408 51.49 -28.48 11.48
N LEU A 409 51.95 -27.42 10.79
CA LEU A 409 51.56 -27.03 9.43
C LEU A 409 50.06 -26.73 9.28
N SER A 410 49.43 -26.27 10.37
CA SER A 410 48.01 -25.96 10.45
C SER A 410 47.80 -24.56 11.05
N GLY A 411 46.79 -23.83 10.56
CA GLY A 411 46.40 -22.52 11.11
C GLY A 411 45.93 -21.52 10.05
N THR A 412 45.43 -20.36 10.50
CA THR A 412 44.90 -19.32 9.61
C THR A 412 45.35 -17.92 10.03
N ILE A 413 45.68 -17.07 9.06
CA ILE A 413 45.83 -15.62 9.24
C ILE A 413 44.79 -14.93 8.38
N GLN A 414 43.95 -14.09 9.00
CA GLN A 414 42.92 -13.29 8.33
C GLN A 414 43.13 -11.82 8.65
N LEU A 415 42.97 -10.92 7.68
CA LEU A 415 42.99 -9.48 7.92
C LEU A 415 42.26 -8.71 6.82
N TRP A 416 41.87 -7.48 7.14
CA TRP A 416 41.50 -6.50 6.13
C TRP A 416 42.71 -5.64 5.76
N LEU A 417 42.86 -5.31 4.48
CA LEU A 417 43.95 -4.47 3.97
C LEU A 417 43.46 -3.42 2.97
N ARG A 418 44.20 -2.30 2.89
CA ARG A 418 44.02 -1.26 1.87
C ARG A 418 45.39 -0.76 1.42
N ALA A 419 45.67 -0.82 0.12
CA ALA A 419 47.00 -0.52 -0.43
C ALA A 419 47.09 0.95 -0.89
N ASP A 420 47.61 1.87 -0.08
CA ASP A 420 47.47 3.32 -0.35
C ASP A 420 48.47 3.90 -1.39
N TRP A 421 49.33 3.08 -2.01
CA TRP A 421 50.28 3.61 -3.02
C TRP A 421 49.62 3.92 -4.37
N THR A 422 49.77 5.16 -4.82
CA THR A 422 49.30 5.63 -6.15
C THR A 422 50.35 5.47 -7.25
N THR A 423 51.61 5.20 -6.89
CA THR A 423 52.70 4.88 -7.81
C THR A 423 53.42 3.63 -7.33
N SER A 424 53.77 2.73 -8.24
CA SER A 424 54.52 1.50 -7.92
C SER A 424 55.78 1.79 -7.08
N PRO A 425 55.96 1.15 -5.91
CA PRO A 425 57.09 1.42 -5.02
C PRO A 425 58.42 0.82 -5.52
N GLY A 426 58.41 0.01 -6.59
CA GLY A 426 59.61 -0.62 -7.15
C GLY A 426 60.05 -1.92 -6.44
N TYR A 427 59.28 -2.39 -5.48
CA TYR A 427 59.42 -3.65 -4.73
C TYR A 427 58.02 -4.22 -4.44
N ASN A 428 57.91 -5.43 -3.89
CA ASN A 428 56.64 -6.03 -3.47
C ASN A 428 56.43 -5.82 -1.96
N PRO A 429 55.51 -4.92 -1.53
CA PRO A 429 55.28 -4.66 -0.11
C PRO A 429 54.80 -5.91 0.65
N CYS A 430 55.46 -6.20 1.76
CA CYS A 430 55.11 -7.27 2.68
C CYS A 430 53.90 -6.86 3.51
N ILE A 431 52.87 -7.70 3.53
CA ILE A 431 51.63 -7.51 4.30
C ILE A 431 51.87 -7.97 5.74
N PHE A 432 52.34 -9.20 5.89
CA PHE A 432 52.84 -9.76 7.14
C PHE A 432 53.93 -10.81 6.86
N ALA A 433 54.74 -11.14 7.86
CA ALA A 433 55.74 -12.19 7.77
C ALA A 433 56.09 -12.76 9.15
N ASP A 434 56.41 -14.05 9.21
CA ASP A 434 57.24 -14.60 10.28
C ASP A 434 58.67 -14.78 9.75
N ARG A 435 59.48 -13.73 9.95
CA ARG A 435 60.72 -13.51 9.21
C ARG A 435 61.59 -12.43 9.83
N ASP A 436 62.90 -12.67 9.94
CA ASP A 436 63.90 -11.60 10.01
C ASP A 436 64.94 -11.78 8.89
N GLY A 437 64.66 -11.12 7.76
CA GLY A 437 65.58 -10.96 6.64
C GLY A 437 65.89 -12.26 5.90
N ALA A 438 66.81 -13.04 6.46
CA ALA A 438 67.31 -14.32 5.92
C ALA A 438 66.81 -15.55 6.71
N GLN A 439 66.27 -15.37 7.91
CA GLN A 439 65.46 -16.40 8.58
C GLN A 439 64.01 -16.20 8.12
N VAL A 440 63.43 -17.20 7.46
CA VAL A 440 62.05 -17.16 6.93
C VAL A 440 61.32 -18.42 7.38
N ASN A 441 60.18 -18.23 8.03
CA ASN A 441 59.14 -19.24 8.12
C ASN A 441 58.12 -18.96 7.00
N TYR A 442 57.55 -17.76 6.97
CA TYR A 442 56.72 -17.28 5.86
C TYR A 442 56.79 -15.76 5.68
N SER A 443 56.56 -15.27 4.46
CA SER A 443 56.21 -13.86 4.22
C SER A 443 55.18 -13.73 3.09
N LEU A 444 54.14 -12.92 3.30
CA LEU A 444 53.08 -12.65 2.34
C LEU A 444 53.18 -11.22 1.82
N HIS A 445 53.14 -11.05 0.51
CA HIS A 445 53.37 -9.77 -0.17
C HIS A 445 52.28 -9.48 -1.20
N LEU A 446 51.97 -8.20 -1.41
CA LEU A 446 51.24 -7.72 -2.59
C LEU A 446 52.26 -7.28 -3.66
N THR A 447 52.00 -7.54 -4.94
CA THR A 447 52.88 -7.05 -6.01
C THR A 447 52.84 -5.54 -6.15
N ALA A 448 53.94 -4.96 -6.64
CA ALA A 448 54.08 -3.51 -6.81
C ALA A 448 52.99 -2.84 -7.68
N ASN A 449 52.25 -3.63 -8.46
CA ASN A 449 51.15 -3.26 -9.35
C ASN A 449 49.76 -3.77 -8.88
N LYS A 450 49.64 -4.20 -7.61
CA LYS A 450 48.38 -4.50 -6.89
C LYS A 450 47.48 -5.61 -7.49
N ASN A 451 48.01 -6.52 -8.30
CA ASN A 451 47.20 -7.54 -9.00
C ASN A 451 47.56 -8.99 -8.67
N GLN A 452 48.53 -9.22 -7.78
CA GLN A 452 48.97 -10.56 -7.38
C GLN A 452 49.39 -10.59 -5.91
N ILE A 453 49.00 -11.63 -5.21
CA ILE A 453 49.51 -11.95 -3.86
C ILE A 453 50.62 -13.00 -4.02
N VAL A 454 51.73 -12.81 -3.30
CA VAL A 454 52.92 -13.67 -3.34
C VAL A 454 53.24 -14.16 -1.94
N PHE A 455 53.14 -15.47 -1.71
CA PHE A 455 53.59 -16.13 -0.50
C PHE A 455 55.00 -16.70 -0.71
N TRP A 456 55.86 -16.62 0.30
CA TRP A 456 57.27 -17.06 0.23
C TRP A 456 57.72 -17.74 1.53
N ASN A 457 58.18 -18.99 1.44
CA ASN A 457 58.66 -19.78 2.59
C ASN A 457 60.20 -19.79 2.75
N GLY A 458 60.91 -18.88 2.09
CA GLY A 458 62.38 -18.87 2.03
C GLY A 458 63.01 -19.78 0.97
N THR A 459 62.24 -20.68 0.36
CA THR A 459 62.72 -21.66 -0.65
C THR A 459 61.93 -21.65 -1.96
N ALA A 460 60.59 -21.54 -1.87
CA ALA A 460 59.66 -21.53 -2.99
C ALA A 460 58.56 -20.46 -2.78
N ALA A 461 57.99 -20.01 -3.91
CA ALA A 461 56.95 -18.98 -3.94
C ALA A 461 55.64 -19.54 -4.52
N ALA A 462 54.52 -19.20 -3.89
CA ALA A 462 53.19 -19.31 -4.49
C ALA A 462 52.72 -17.91 -4.93
N VAL A 463 52.01 -17.84 -6.05
CA VAL A 463 51.50 -16.59 -6.62
C VAL A 463 50.04 -16.77 -7.03
N ALA A 464 49.15 -16.02 -6.39
CA ALA A 464 47.75 -15.91 -6.80
C ALA A 464 47.55 -14.63 -7.61
N ASN A 465 46.66 -14.65 -8.61
CA ASN A 465 46.18 -13.43 -9.26
C ASN A 465 44.95 -12.93 -8.49
N ILE A 466 44.79 -11.61 -8.41
CA ILE A 466 43.62 -10.94 -7.83
C ILE A 466 43.12 -9.86 -8.79
N PRO A 467 41.85 -9.41 -8.64
CA PRO A 467 41.44 -8.08 -9.11
C PRO A 467 42.45 -7.01 -8.65
N ALA A 468 42.61 -5.95 -9.43
CA ALA A 468 43.54 -4.89 -9.06
C ALA A 468 43.01 -4.16 -7.81
N ALA A 469 43.70 -4.30 -6.66
CA ALA A 469 43.24 -3.88 -5.32
C ALA A 469 43.18 -2.34 -5.07
N GLY A 470 42.90 -1.56 -6.12
CA GLY A 470 42.39 -0.20 -6.11
C GLY A 470 43.01 0.75 -5.08
N LEU A 471 42.13 1.39 -4.32
CA LEU A 471 42.38 2.00 -3.01
C LEU A 471 41.36 1.46 -2.00
N ASP A 472 40.83 0.26 -2.26
CA ASP A 472 39.67 -0.31 -1.58
C ASP A 472 40.09 -1.27 -0.46
N TRP A 473 39.16 -1.51 0.45
CA TRP A 473 39.34 -2.47 1.54
C TRP A 473 39.01 -3.88 1.07
N HIS A 474 39.92 -4.82 1.31
CA HIS A 474 39.76 -6.23 0.93
C HIS A 474 40.06 -7.17 2.10
N LEU A 475 39.30 -8.27 2.20
CA LEU A 475 39.52 -9.32 3.18
C LEU A 475 40.47 -10.37 2.61
N LEU A 476 41.65 -10.52 3.22
CA LEU A 476 42.65 -11.51 2.85
C LEU A 476 42.72 -12.60 3.91
N SER A 477 42.52 -13.87 3.53
CA SER A 477 42.71 -15.01 4.43
C SER A 477 43.73 -15.99 3.86
N ALA A 478 44.80 -16.24 4.61
CA ALA A 478 45.83 -17.23 4.31
C ALA A 478 45.66 -18.43 5.25
N VAL A 479 45.38 -19.60 4.68
CA VAL A 479 45.14 -20.85 5.40
C VAL A 479 46.30 -21.82 5.14
N PHE A 480 46.78 -22.47 6.19
CA PHE A 480 47.75 -23.56 6.13
C PHE A 480 47.08 -24.83 6.62
N GLU A 481 47.10 -25.90 5.82
CA GLU A 481 46.57 -27.20 6.23
C GLU A 481 47.45 -28.36 5.73
N ASN A 482 48.16 -29.01 6.65
CA ASN A 482 48.88 -30.27 6.42
C ASN A 482 49.88 -30.22 5.24
N GLY A 483 50.50 -29.06 4.99
CA GLY A 483 51.43 -28.82 3.87
C GLY A 483 50.79 -28.21 2.62
N ASN A 484 49.48 -27.96 2.62
CA ASN A 484 48.83 -27.09 1.64
C ASN A 484 48.80 -25.64 2.14
N TYR A 485 48.87 -24.73 1.18
CA TYR A 485 48.62 -23.30 1.35
C TYR A 485 47.42 -22.91 0.48
N SER A 486 46.41 -22.32 1.12
CA SER A 486 45.23 -21.78 0.47
C SER A 486 45.09 -20.29 0.75
N LEU A 487 44.56 -19.55 -0.22
CA LEU A 487 44.39 -18.11 -0.15
C LEU A 487 42.99 -17.71 -0.61
N TYR A 488 42.34 -16.90 0.22
CA TYR A 488 41.01 -16.36 -0.02
C TYR A 488 41.07 -14.84 -0.10
N TRP A 489 40.26 -14.27 -0.98
CA TRP A 489 40.14 -12.84 -1.24
C TRP A 489 38.67 -12.46 -1.28
N ASP A 490 38.25 -11.54 -0.42
CA ASP A 490 36.86 -11.09 -0.30
C ASP A 490 35.86 -12.26 -0.13
N GLY A 491 36.28 -13.29 0.63
CA GLY A 491 35.53 -14.52 0.90
C GLY A 491 35.80 -15.68 -0.08
N GLU A 492 36.16 -15.40 -1.34
CA GLU A 492 36.33 -16.40 -2.40
C GLU A 492 37.73 -17.07 -2.37
N GLU A 493 37.81 -18.39 -2.62
CA GLU A 493 39.10 -19.10 -2.76
C GLU A 493 39.75 -18.79 -4.12
N ILE A 494 40.91 -18.13 -4.11
CA ILE A 494 41.64 -17.72 -5.32
C ILE A 494 42.87 -18.59 -5.64
N LEU A 495 43.32 -19.40 -4.68
CA LEU A 495 44.43 -20.35 -4.85
C LEU A 495 44.41 -21.42 -3.74
N THR A 496 44.63 -22.68 -4.13
CA THR A 496 45.11 -23.76 -3.25
C THR A 496 46.28 -24.47 -3.91
N THR A 497 47.37 -24.72 -3.16
CA THR A 497 48.57 -25.41 -3.65
C THR A 497 49.33 -26.15 -2.54
N GLU A 498 49.98 -27.26 -2.89
CA GLU A 498 50.97 -27.93 -2.04
C GLU A 498 52.21 -27.01 -1.87
N LEU A 499 52.45 -26.51 -0.65
CA LEU A 499 53.60 -25.67 -0.30
C LEU A 499 53.79 -25.60 1.22
N ASP A 500 54.80 -26.31 1.73
CA ASP A 500 55.19 -26.30 3.16
C ASP A 500 55.59 -24.90 3.68
N LEU A 501 55.53 -24.73 5.00
CA LEU A 501 56.14 -23.61 5.72
C LEU A 501 57.68 -23.67 5.72
N GLY A 502 58.33 -22.58 6.11
CA GLY A 502 59.76 -22.36 5.95
C GLY A 502 60.65 -23.01 7.02
N PRO A 503 61.98 -23.07 6.79
CA PRO A 503 62.91 -23.82 7.63
C PRO A 503 63.34 -23.08 8.93
N ALA A 504 62.66 -21.99 9.32
CA ALA A 504 63.02 -21.19 10.50
C ALA A 504 61.82 -20.75 11.38
N PRO A 505 60.98 -21.68 11.89
CA PRO A 505 59.86 -21.40 12.79
C PRO A 505 60.33 -21.13 14.23
N GLU A 506 61.08 -20.04 14.41
CA GLU A 506 61.30 -19.32 15.69
C GLU A 506 61.66 -17.85 15.33
N ALA A 507 60.98 -17.26 14.32
CA ALA A 507 61.35 -15.95 13.77
C ALA A 507 60.54 -14.80 14.41
N PRO A 508 60.93 -13.53 14.18
CA PRO A 508 60.10 -12.41 14.57
C PRO A 508 58.91 -12.23 13.61
N THR A 509 57.70 -12.33 14.14
CA THR A 509 56.48 -12.04 13.39
C THR A 509 56.29 -10.52 13.27
N GLN A 510 56.09 -10.03 12.06
CA GLN A 510 55.99 -8.61 11.71
C GLN A 510 54.72 -8.34 10.88
N LEU A 511 54.03 -7.24 11.19
CA LEU A 511 52.98 -6.67 10.34
C LEU A 511 53.56 -5.51 9.53
N GLY A 512 53.44 -5.60 8.20
CA GLY A 512 53.88 -4.60 7.25
C GLY A 512 55.37 -4.56 6.92
N SER A 513 56.13 -5.63 7.23
CA SER A 513 57.58 -5.72 6.96
C SER A 513 58.06 -7.17 6.93
N SER A 514 59.16 -7.41 6.20
CA SER A 514 59.88 -8.68 6.15
C SER A 514 61.22 -8.69 6.90
N SER A 515 61.67 -7.54 7.40
CA SER A 515 62.94 -7.37 8.13
C SER A 515 63.07 -5.98 8.77
N PRO A 516 63.65 -5.85 9.98
CA PRO A 516 63.87 -4.55 10.63
C PRO A 516 64.80 -3.64 9.83
N GLY A 517 64.20 -2.65 9.13
CA GLY A 517 64.92 -1.75 8.23
C GLY A 517 65.12 -2.28 6.81
N GLY A 518 64.31 -3.25 6.39
CA GLY A 518 64.29 -3.81 5.04
C GLY A 518 63.76 -2.85 3.96
N ALA A 519 63.65 -3.38 2.74
CA ALA A 519 63.19 -2.65 1.55
C ALA A 519 61.79 -3.07 1.06
N GLU A 520 61.09 -3.92 1.81
CA GLU A 520 59.82 -4.57 1.41
C GLU A 520 58.65 -4.09 2.31
N SER A 521 58.65 -2.84 2.76
CA SER A 521 57.70 -2.30 3.75
C SER A 521 56.29 -2.04 3.19
N TRP A 522 55.24 -2.21 4.01
CA TRP A 522 53.86 -1.84 3.64
C TRP A 522 53.65 -0.33 3.49
N VAL A 523 52.83 0.05 2.51
CA VAL A 523 52.35 1.41 2.29
C VAL A 523 50.82 1.35 2.21
N GLY A 524 50.12 1.70 3.28
CA GLY A 524 48.68 1.59 3.36
C GLY A 524 48.18 1.25 4.74
N ALA A 525 46.94 0.77 4.79
CA ALA A 525 46.26 0.35 6.00
C ALA A 525 46.24 -1.17 6.13
N LEU A 526 46.28 -1.65 7.37
CA LEU A 526 45.93 -3.00 7.80
C LEU A 526 44.92 -2.86 8.94
N ASP A 527 43.90 -3.71 8.97
CA ASP A 527 42.82 -3.65 9.95
C ASP A 527 42.37 -5.06 10.33
N GLU A 528 41.75 -5.20 11.51
CA GLU A 528 41.14 -6.47 11.96
C GLU A 528 42.03 -7.72 11.80
N VAL A 529 43.32 -7.60 12.13
CA VAL A 529 44.29 -8.69 11.93
C VAL A 529 44.06 -9.80 12.96
N ALA A 530 43.73 -11.00 12.51
CA ALA A 530 43.41 -12.17 13.32
C ALA A 530 44.28 -13.40 12.98
N PHE A 531 44.63 -14.17 14.00
CA PHE A 531 45.39 -15.41 13.91
C PHE A 531 44.60 -16.54 14.58
N PHE A 532 44.50 -17.71 13.93
CA PHE A 532 43.76 -18.88 14.43
C PHE A 532 44.64 -20.14 14.42
N GLU A 533 44.47 -21.01 15.42
CA GLU A 533 45.18 -22.29 15.55
C GLU A 533 44.68 -23.33 14.53
N ASP A 534 43.40 -23.26 14.13
CA ASP A 534 42.82 -24.14 13.11
C ASP A 534 42.94 -23.57 11.68
N PRO A 535 42.97 -24.44 10.65
CA PRO A 535 42.62 -24.06 9.29
C PRO A 535 41.10 -23.79 9.22
N LEU A 536 40.71 -22.55 8.88
CA LEU A 536 39.30 -22.20 8.71
C LEU A 536 38.75 -22.71 7.37
N SER A 537 37.53 -23.23 7.38
CA SER A 537 36.85 -23.67 6.15
C SER A 537 36.42 -22.48 5.27
N ALA A 538 36.25 -22.73 3.97
CA ALA A 538 35.68 -21.78 3.02
C ALA A 538 34.37 -21.17 3.54
N ASP A 539 33.40 -22.00 3.95
CA ASP A 539 32.12 -21.60 4.54
C ASP A 539 32.30 -20.64 5.73
N THR A 540 33.34 -20.85 6.54
CA THR A 540 33.63 -19.99 7.70
C THR A 540 34.14 -18.63 7.24
N ILE A 541 35.11 -18.61 6.33
CA ILE A 541 35.73 -17.41 5.77
C ILE A 541 34.69 -16.57 4.99
N GLU A 542 33.85 -17.21 4.18
CA GLU A 542 32.72 -16.59 3.51
C GLU A 542 31.72 -16.02 4.54
N SER A 543 31.38 -16.77 5.60
CA SER A 543 30.45 -16.28 6.63
C SER A 543 30.98 -15.07 7.41
N HIS A 544 32.30 -14.89 7.53
CA HIS A 544 32.90 -13.68 8.09
C HIS A 544 32.71 -12.49 7.13
N TYR A 545 32.95 -12.68 5.84
CA TYR A 545 32.76 -11.64 4.81
C TYR A 545 31.28 -11.25 4.65
N LEU A 546 30.36 -12.21 4.57
CA LEU A 546 28.93 -11.96 4.46
C LEU A 546 28.34 -11.29 5.72
N ALA A 547 28.88 -11.59 6.91
CA ALA A 547 28.49 -10.90 8.14
C ALA A 547 28.92 -9.42 8.13
N PHE A 548 30.09 -9.11 7.56
CA PHE A 548 30.47 -7.73 7.29
C PHE A 548 29.48 -7.07 6.32
N LEU A 549 29.15 -7.71 5.20
CA LEU A 549 28.26 -7.10 4.21
C LEU A 549 26.83 -6.86 4.73
N ALA A 550 26.22 -7.79 5.48
CA ALA A 550 24.78 -7.81 5.75
C ALA A 550 24.19 -6.65 6.58
N GLY A 551 25.00 -5.87 7.31
CA GLY A 551 24.50 -4.69 8.04
C GLY A 551 23.71 -5.03 9.30
N GLU A 552 22.38 -4.85 9.28
CA GLU A 552 21.49 -5.10 10.42
C GLU A 552 20.67 -6.39 10.19
N PRO A 553 20.18 -7.06 11.25
CA PRO A 553 19.18 -8.13 11.14
C PRO A 553 17.88 -7.65 10.46
N PRO A 554 17.07 -8.55 9.89
CA PRO A 554 15.81 -8.18 9.24
C PRO A 554 14.82 -7.53 10.22
N SER A 555 14.01 -6.59 9.72
CA SER A 555 12.95 -5.92 10.48
C SER A 555 11.60 -6.13 9.80
N ILE A 556 10.65 -6.75 10.50
CA ILE A 556 9.28 -6.95 10.02
C ILE A 556 8.51 -5.63 10.14
N ARG A 557 7.77 -5.27 9.09
CA ARG A 557 6.87 -4.11 9.02
C ARG A 557 5.41 -4.51 9.15
N THR A 558 5.02 -5.55 8.43
CA THR A 558 3.66 -6.07 8.39
C THR A 558 3.70 -7.53 8.78
N GLU A 559 3.08 -7.82 9.91
CA GLU A 559 2.92 -9.17 10.46
C GLU A 559 1.90 -9.98 9.64
N PRO A 560 1.99 -11.32 9.62
CA PRO A 560 0.91 -12.15 9.09
C PRO A 560 -0.40 -11.93 9.86
N VAL A 561 -1.53 -12.21 9.21
CA VAL A 561 -2.88 -12.09 9.78
C VAL A 561 -3.54 -13.47 9.79
N GLY A 562 -4.06 -13.89 10.94
CA GLY A 562 -4.77 -15.17 11.11
C GLY A 562 -6.27 -15.05 10.85
N GLY A 563 -6.99 -16.16 11.04
CA GLY A 563 -8.44 -16.16 10.88
C GLY A 563 -9.07 -17.56 10.84
N VAL A 564 -10.36 -17.58 10.52
CA VAL A 564 -11.12 -18.81 10.28
C VAL A 564 -11.43 -18.96 8.78
N TYR A 565 -11.30 -20.18 8.25
CA TYR A 565 -11.47 -20.50 6.82
C TYR A 565 -12.36 -21.73 6.66
N LEU A 566 -13.15 -21.80 5.59
CA LEU A 566 -13.94 -23.00 5.25
C LEU A 566 -13.05 -24.10 4.65
N VAL A 567 -13.35 -25.37 4.96
CA VAL A 567 -12.73 -26.53 4.30
C VAL A 567 -12.85 -26.42 2.77
N GLY A 568 -11.72 -26.55 2.07
CA GLY A 568 -11.61 -26.50 0.62
C GLY A 568 -11.30 -25.12 0.02
N LYS A 569 -11.27 -24.05 0.82
CA LYS A 569 -10.89 -22.70 0.37
C LYS A 569 -9.37 -22.48 0.38
N PRO A 570 -8.83 -21.52 -0.39
CA PRO A 570 -7.45 -21.11 -0.25
C PRO A 570 -7.19 -20.44 1.11
N LEU A 571 -5.96 -20.58 1.60
CA LEU A 571 -5.36 -19.78 2.66
C LEU A 571 -4.10 -19.14 2.10
N GLU A 572 -3.91 -17.86 2.38
CA GLU A 572 -2.69 -17.12 2.07
C GLU A 572 -2.26 -16.32 3.29
N LEU A 573 -0.99 -16.44 3.67
CA LEU A 573 -0.33 -15.64 4.71
C LEU A 573 0.86 -14.93 4.07
N THR A 574 1.11 -13.69 4.48
CA THR A 574 2.19 -12.83 3.95
C THR A 574 2.94 -12.13 5.08
N VAL A 575 4.14 -11.62 4.79
CA VAL A 575 4.93 -10.76 5.70
C VAL A 575 5.65 -9.68 4.88
N ASP A 576 5.63 -8.41 5.30
CA ASP A 576 6.55 -7.39 4.78
C ASP A 576 7.75 -7.28 5.72
N ALA A 577 8.96 -7.45 5.17
CA ALA A 577 10.20 -7.41 5.94
C ALA A 577 11.31 -6.67 5.18
N VAL A 578 12.16 -5.98 5.93
CA VAL A 578 13.24 -5.12 5.43
C VAL A 578 14.59 -5.66 5.86
N GLY A 579 15.50 -5.77 4.92
CA GLY A 579 16.92 -6.06 5.15
C GLY A 579 17.59 -6.47 3.85
N THR A 580 18.92 -6.64 3.89
CA THR A 580 19.65 -7.22 2.75
C THR A 580 19.57 -8.74 2.79
N ALA A 581 19.60 -9.40 1.62
CA ALA A 581 19.72 -10.85 1.49
C ALA A 581 18.73 -11.64 2.38
N LEU A 582 17.45 -11.28 2.32
CA LEU A 582 16.40 -11.90 3.12
C LEU A 582 16.15 -13.35 2.69
N SER A 583 15.95 -14.19 3.68
CA SER A 583 15.54 -15.59 3.58
C SER A 583 14.40 -15.83 4.57
N TYR A 584 13.44 -16.66 4.18
CA TYR A 584 12.24 -16.92 4.99
C TYR A 584 12.16 -18.41 5.32
N GLN A 585 11.54 -18.74 6.45
CA GLN A 585 11.08 -20.09 6.74
C GLN A 585 9.77 -20.01 7.53
N TRP A 586 8.68 -20.51 6.95
CA TRP A 586 7.39 -20.62 7.63
C TRP A 586 7.35 -21.85 8.54
N PHE A 587 6.66 -21.72 9.66
CA PHE A 587 6.45 -22.75 10.66
C PHE A 587 4.96 -22.92 10.94
N LYS A 588 4.60 -24.13 11.34
CA LYS A 588 3.29 -24.49 11.85
C LYS A 588 3.46 -25.28 13.14
N ASN A 589 2.85 -24.85 14.25
CA ASN A 589 2.96 -25.48 15.57
C ASN A 589 4.44 -25.81 15.90
N ASP A 590 5.30 -24.78 15.84
CA ASP A 590 6.77 -24.82 16.00
C ASP A 590 7.53 -25.78 15.04
N THR A 591 6.86 -26.33 14.02
CA THR A 591 7.44 -27.25 13.04
C THR A 591 7.61 -26.56 11.70
N ALA A 592 8.83 -26.53 11.17
CA ALA A 592 9.12 -25.90 9.87
C ALA A 592 8.35 -26.58 8.73
N ILE A 593 7.75 -25.78 7.85
CA ILE A 593 7.03 -26.26 6.66
C ILE A 593 8.05 -26.41 5.52
N GLU A 594 8.30 -27.64 5.09
CA GLU A 594 9.35 -27.97 4.12
C GLU A 594 9.16 -27.22 2.79
N GLY A 595 10.17 -26.45 2.37
CA GLY A 595 10.15 -25.66 1.13
C GLY A 595 9.37 -24.33 1.19
N SER A 596 8.74 -23.99 2.32
CA SER A 596 8.03 -22.71 2.48
C SER A 596 8.99 -21.59 2.87
N THR A 597 9.72 -21.07 1.87
CA THR A 597 10.82 -20.10 2.05
C THR A 597 10.64 -18.77 1.32
N ALA A 598 9.39 -18.39 1.01
CA ALA A 598 9.03 -17.07 0.47
C ALA A 598 8.51 -16.14 1.58
N ASP A 599 8.34 -14.87 1.24
CA ASP A 599 7.58 -13.84 1.99
C ASP A 599 6.09 -14.19 2.20
N SER A 600 5.64 -15.27 1.58
CA SER A 600 4.26 -15.72 1.51
C SER A 600 4.15 -17.25 1.68
N LEU A 601 3.03 -17.69 2.23
CA LEU A 601 2.63 -19.08 2.39
C LEU A 601 1.21 -19.26 1.85
N SER A 602 1.08 -19.98 0.73
CA SER A 602 -0.20 -20.31 0.12
C SER A 602 -0.54 -21.79 0.28
N VAL A 603 -1.76 -22.08 0.74
CA VAL A 603 -2.36 -23.41 0.81
C VAL A 603 -3.64 -23.39 -0.04
N PRO A 604 -3.62 -23.87 -1.30
CA PRO A 604 -4.72 -23.66 -2.25
C PRO A 604 -6.09 -24.28 -1.91
N SER A 605 -6.17 -25.15 -0.90
CA SER A 605 -7.38 -25.81 -0.44
C SER A 605 -7.16 -26.38 0.96
N VAL A 606 -7.55 -25.63 2.00
CA VAL A 606 -7.37 -26.03 3.41
C VAL A 606 -8.25 -27.22 3.81
N THR A 607 -7.76 -27.99 4.78
CA THR A 607 -8.44 -29.13 5.41
C THR A 607 -8.40 -28.99 6.93
N LEU A 608 -9.11 -29.83 7.69
CA LEU A 608 -8.98 -29.85 9.16
C LEU A 608 -7.55 -30.17 9.66
N ALA A 609 -6.67 -30.72 8.82
CA ALA A 609 -5.25 -30.89 9.16
C ALA A 609 -4.46 -29.58 9.04
N ASP A 610 -5.02 -28.57 8.39
CA ASP A 610 -4.41 -27.25 8.14
C ASP A 610 -4.66 -26.25 9.29
N GLN A 611 -5.51 -26.60 10.27
CA GLN A 611 -5.63 -25.86 11.53
C GLN A 611 -4.31 -25.82 12.35
N GLY A 612 -4.02 -24.69 13.02
CA GLY A 612 -2.92 -24.54 13.98
C GLY A 612 -2.34 -23.12 14.03
N SER A 613 -1.28 -22.96 14.82
CA SER A 613 -0.52 -21.72 14.95
C SER A 613 0.55 -21.62 13.87
N TYR A 614 0.67 -20.47 13.19
CA TYR A 614 1.62 -20.22 12.10
C TYR A 614 2.48 -18.98 12.39
N HIS A 615 3.77 -19.05 12.06
CA HIS A 615 4.69 -17.90 12.09
C HIS A 615 5.79 -18.05 11.05
N VAL A 616 6.54 -16.98 10.79
CA VAL A 616 7.69 -16.97 9.87
C VAL A 616 8.93 -16.42 10.57
N ILE A 617 10.07 -17.07 10.34
CA ILE A 617 11.38 -16.51 10.67
C ILE A 617 11.95 -15.88 9.40
N VAL A 618 12.34 -14.61 9.49
CA VAL A 618 13.02 -13.86 8.44
C VAL A 618 14.49 -13.69 8.84
N SER A 619 15.42 -14.19 8.04
CA SER A 619 16.85 -14.19 8.34
C SER A 619 17.72 -13.59 7.25
N ASN A 620 18.87 -13.02 7.64
CA ASN A 620 19.99 -12.66 6.79
C ASN A 620 21.33 -12.99 7.50
N PRO A 621 22.51 -12.75 6.92
CA PRO A 621 23.78 -13.10 7.56
C PRO A 621 24.11 -12.34 8.87
N ALA A 622 23.42 -11.22 9.15
CA ALA A 622 23.56 -10.44 10.39
C ALA A 622 22.65 -10.98 11.52
N GLY A 623 21.49 -11.55 11.21
CA GLY A 623 20.60 -12.13 12.23
C GLY A 623 19.23 -12.53 11.69
N SER A 624 18.27 -12.69 12.60
CA SER A 624 16.90 -13.10 12.27
C SER A 624 15.86 -12.42 13.14
N SER A 625 14.73 -12.05 12.54
CA SER A 625 13.50 -11.68 13.24
C SER A 625 12.44 -12.77 13.10
N LEU A 626 11.58 -12.87 14.10
CA LEU A 626 10.48 -13.82 14.20
C LEU A 626 9.17 -13.02 14.19
N SER A 627 8.22 -13.39 13.32
CA SER A 627 6.89 -12.77 13.29
C SER A 627 6.09 -13.10 14.55
N ASN A 628 5.01 -12.35 14.76
CA ASN A 628 3.93 -12.80 15.62
C ASN A 628 3.40 -14.16 15.11
N SER A 629 2.90 -14.98 16.03
CA SER A 629 2.21 -16.24 15.70
C SER A 629 0.72 -15.98 15.54
N VAL A 630 0.14 -16.49 14.46
CA VAL A 630 -1.28 -16.34 14.12
C VAL A 630 -1.99 -17.69 14.10
N GLU A 631 -3.21 -17.73 14.66
CA GLU A 631 -4.03 -18.94 14.64
C GLU A 631 -4.84 -19.03 13.34
N ILE A 632 -4.79 -20.21 12.73
CA ILE A 632 -5.61 -20.61 11.60
C ILE A 632 -6.60 -21.66 12.09
N THR A 633 -7.90 -21.34 12.08
CA THR A 633 -8.97 -22.28 12.42
C THR A 633 -9.74 -22.67 11.17
N ILE A 634 -10.15 -23.94 11.07
CA ILE A 634 -10.82 -24.45 9.86
C ILE A 634 -12.24 -24.91 10.23
N ALA A 635 -13.25 -24.32 9.59
CA ALA A 635 -14.66 -24.61 9.80
C ALA A 635 -15.21 -25.58 8.73
N GLU A 636 -16.08 -26.51 9.14
CA GLU A 636 -16.71 -27.47 8.22
C GLU A 636 -17.87 -26.85 7.41
N ALA A 637 -18.44 -25.73 7.86
CA ALA A 637 -19.54 -25.00 7.24
C ALA A 637 -19.60 -23.53 7.73
N LEU A 638 -20.40 -22.70 7.07
CA LEU A 638 -20.80 -21.37 7.54
C LEU A 638 -21.73 -21.46 8.76
N ALA A 639 -21.97 -20.32 9.42
CA ALA A 639 -22.93 -20.22 10.51
C ALA A 639 -24.37 -20.60 10.03
N PRO A 640 -25.16 -21.37 10.81
CA PRO A 640 -26.46 -21.85 10.35
C PRO A 640 -27.45 -20.76 9.96
N ASN A 641 -27.43 -19.63 10.67
CA ASN A 641 -28.27 -18.47 10.39
C ASN A 641 -27.86 -17.73 9.10
N LEU A 642 -26.56 -17.64 8.79
CA LEU A 642 -26.12 -17.15 7.49
C LEU A 642 -26.58 -18.08 6.37
N ILE A 643 -26.53 -19.40 6.58
CA ILE A 643 -27.05 -20.38 5.60
C ILE A 643 -28.57 -20.21 5.39
N GLU A 644 -29.34 -19.93 6.45
CA GLU A 644 -30.78 -19.67 6.33
C GLU A 644 -31.07 -18.32 5.65
N PHE A 645 -30.32 -17.25 5.95
CA PHE A 645 -30.37 -15.97 5.24
C PHE A 645 -30.05 -16.13 3.73
N GLN A 646 -28.90 -16.71 3.40
CA GLN A 646 -28.51 -16.99 2.01
C GLN A 646 -29.55 -17.83 1.28
N THR A 647 -30.18 -18.77 1.98
CA THR A 647 -31.26 -19.60 1.43
C THR A 647 -32.55 -18.79 1.21
N ALA A 648 -32.87 -17.83 2.07
CA ALA A 648 -34.02 -16.94 1.86
C ALA A 648 -33.80 -16.07 0.61
N VAL A 649 -32.66 -15.36 0.53
CA VAL A 649 -32.29 -14.53 -0.64
C VAL A 649 -32.33 -15.36 -1.93
N LYS A 650 -31.63 -16.50 -1.99
CA LYS A 650 -31.55 -17.40 -3.17
C LYS A 650 -32.87 -18.06 -3.58
N ASN A 651 -33.96 -17.89 -2.82
CA ASN A 651 -35.31 -18.38 -3.17
C ASN A 651 -36.32 -17.26 -3.46
N GLN A 652 -35.98 -15.99 -3.27
CA GLN A 652 -36.85 -14.86 -3.60
C GLN A 652 -37.06 -14.78 -5.12
N GLU A 653 -38.25 -14.38 -5.57
CA GLU A 653 -38.50 -14.12 -6.99
C GLU A 653 -37.77 -12.82 -7.42
N GLY A 654 -37.58 -12.61 -8.73
CA GLY A 654 -36.93 -11.40 -9.26
C GLY A 654 -35.42 -11.21 -8.98
N LEU A 655 -34.76 -12.06 -8.18
CA LEU A 655 -33.31 -11.97 -7.91
C LEU A 655 -32.48 -12.00 -9.21
N LEU A 656 -31.61 -11.00 -9.38
CA LEU A 656 -30.75 -10.78 -10.55
C LEU A 656 -29.33 -11.30 -10.35
N SER A 657 -28.70 -10.85 -9.27
CA SER A 657 -27.29 -11.11 -8.93
C SER A 657 -27.13 -11.13 -7.41
N TYR A 658 -26.19 -11.94 -6.91
CA TYR A 658 -25.96 -12.08 -5.47
C TYR A 658 -24.50 -12.42 -5.13
N TYR A 659 -23.85 -11.55 -4.36
CA TYR A 659 -22.44 -11.62 -4.00
C TYR A 659 -22.31 -11.92 -2.49
N THR A 660 -22.00 -13.16 -2.12
CA THR A 660 -21.86 -13.56 -0.70
C THR A 660 -20.44 -13.46 -0.17
N PHE A 661 -19.47 -13.15 -1.03
CA PHE A 661 -18.03 -12.95 -0.77
C PHE A 661 -17.27 -14.08 -0.02
N ASP A 662 -17.93 -15.12 0.51
CA ASP A 662 -17.40 -16.29 1.23
C ASP A 662 -16.19 -16.98 0.58
N ASP A 663 -16.13 -16.94 -0.75
CA ASP A 663 -15.08 -17.53 -1.57
C ASP A 663 -13.82 -16.65 -1.68
N ALA A 664 -13.80 -15.51 -0.98
CA ALA A 664 -12.82 -14.42 -1.11
C ALA A 664 -12.68 -13.91 -2.55
N ASN A 665 -13.81 -13.77 -3.24
CA ASN A 665 -13.93 -13.24 -4.59
C ASN A 665 -15.20 -12.37 -4.72
N ALA A 666 -15.38 -11.73 -5.87
CA ALA A 666 -16.56 -10.91 -6.19
C ALA A 666 -17.39 -11.52 -7.35
N GLU A 667 -17.43 -12.85 -7.44
CA GLU A 667 -18.21 -13.56 -8.46
C GLU A 667 -19.73 -13.49 -8.14
N ASP A 668 -20.55 -13.40 -9.18
CA ASP A 668 -22.01 -13.40 -9.05
C ASP A 668 -22.52 -14.83 -8.84
N SER A 669 -22.97 -15.14 -7.62
CA SER A 669 -23.39 -16.50 -7.25
C SER A 669 -24.73 -16.94 -7.87
N GLN A 670 -25.39 -16.09 -8.66
CA GLN A 670 -26.68 -16.38 -9.32
C GLN A 670 -26.67 -16.12 -10.83
N GLY A 671 -26.09 -15.01 -11.26
CA GLY A 671 -26.10 -14.55 -12.65
C GLY A 671 -24.76 -14.75 -13.37
N SER A 672 -24.17 -13.64 -13.80
CA SER A 672 -22.85 -13.56 -14.44
C SER A 672 -22.30 -12.13 -14.45
N ASN A 673 -22.73 -11.29 -13.50
CA ASN A 673 -22.37 -9.89 -13.40
C ASN A 673 -21.16 -9.75 -12.45
N ASP A 674 -20.08 -10.47 -12.73
CA ASP A 674 -18.92 -10.59 -11.84
C ASP A 674 -18.25 -9.22 -11.59
N GLY A 675 -18.02 -8.88 -10.32
CA GLY A 675 -17.48 -7.59 -9.92
C GLY A 675 -15.97 -7.50 -10.07
N THR A 676 -15.48 -6.32 -10.44
CA THR A 676 -14.05 -5.98 -10.47
C THR A 676 -13.68 -5.15 -9.25
N LEU A 677 -12.70 -5.63 -8.46
CA LEU A 677 -12.14 -4.91 -7.32
C LEU A 677 -11.26 -3.75 -7.82
N ALA A 678 -11.41 -2.56 -7.23
CA ALA A 678 -10.64 -1.37 -7.56
C ALA A 678 -10.19 -0.64 -6.28
N GLY A 679 -8.96 -0.14 -6.26
CA GLY A 679 -8.37 0.45 -5.04
C GLY A 679 -8.00 -0.60 -3.99
N ALA A 680 -7.96 -0.20 -2.72
CA ALA A 680 -7.58 -1.06 -1.60
C ALA A 680 -8.79 -1.79 -1.00
N VAL A 681 -9.11 -2.96 -1.56
CA VAL A 681 -10.18 -3.85 -1.08
C VAL A 681 -9.59 -5.17 -0.61
N THR A 682 -10.12 -5.71 0.49
CA THR A 682 -9.71 -6.99 1.08
C THR A 682 -10.92 -7.81 1.51
N PHE A 683 -10.75 -9.12 1.70
CA PHE A 683 -11.80 -9.99 2.22
C PHE A 683 -11.59 -10.20 3.73
N GLY A 684 -12.44 -9.56 4.53
CA GLY A 684 -12.42 -9.61 5.99
C GLY A 684 -13.37 -10.66 6.57
N GLU A 685 -13.66 -10.57 7.87
CA GLU A 685 -14.71 -11.35 8.51
C GLU A 685 -16.10 -10.80 8.14
N GLY A 686 -16.96 -11.66 7.59
CA GLY A 686 -18.32 -11.32 7.15
C GLY A 686 -19.37 -11.34 8.28
N ILE A 687 -20.63 -11.06 7.93
CA ILE A 687 -21.74 -10.99 8.90
C ILE A 687 -22.02 -12.32 9.61
N GLY A 688 -21.84 -13.46 8.93
CA GLY A 688 -21.95 -14.78 9.57
C GLY A 688 -20.81 -15.12 10.54
N GLY A 689 -19.78 -14.27 10.63
CA GLY A 689 -18.63 -14.46 11.51
C GLY A 689 -17.69 -15.60 11.10
N GLY A 690 -16.49 -15.59 11.69
CA GLY A 690 -15.43 -16.56 11.53
C GLY A 690 -15.08 -16.88 10.07
N ALA A 691 -15.68 -17.94 9.55
CA ALA A 691 -15.36 -18.49 8.23
C ALA A 691 -16.07 -17.75 7.08
N ALA A 692 -17.17 -17.06 7.36
CA ALA A 692 -17.80 -16.12 6.42
C ALA A 692 -16.82 -15.00 6.04
N LYS A 693 -16.96 -14.46 4.83
CA LYS A 693 -16.08 -13.39 4.34
C LYS A 693 -16.90 -12.24 3.81
N GLY A 694 -16.60 -11.03 4.29
CA GLY A 694 -17.18 -9.78 3.82
C GLY A 694 -16.14 -8.93 3.09
N LEU A 695 -16.62 -7.95 2.33
CA LEU A 695 -15.81 -7.04 1.54
C LEU A 695 -15.38 -5.84 2.40
N ASN A 696 -14.13 -5.84 2.88
CA ASN A 696 -13.53 -4.78 3.69
C ASN A 696 -12.88 -3.71 2.77
N MET A 697 -13.25 -2.45 3.00
CA MET A 697 -12.76 -1.26 2.28
C MET A 697 -12.18 -0.25 3.28
N ASP A 698 -11.01 0.31 2.98
CA ASP A 698 -10.31 1.28 3.84
C ASP A 698 -10.69 2.75 3.60
N GLY A 699 -11.57 3.01 2.62
CA GLY A 699 -11.85 4.35 2.12
C GLY A 699 -11.04 4.75 0.88
N GLU A 700 -10.23 3.87 0.28
CA GLU A 700 -9.71 4.01 -1.09
C GLU A 700 -10.18 2.86 -2.01
N GLY A 701 -10.63 1.73 -1.46
CA GLY A 701 -11.23 0.60 -2.19
C GLY A 701 -12.71 0.72 -2.55
N HIS A 702 -13.13 0.02 -3.63
CA HIS A 702 -14.52 -0.22 -4.03
C HIS A 702 -14.68 -1.42 -5.00
N LEU A 703 -15.92 -1.83 -5.25
CA LEU A 703 -16.26 -2.77 -6.34
C LEU A 703 -16.94 -2.03 -7.49
N THR A 704 -16.60 -2.39 -8.73
CA THR A 704 -17.28 -1.87 -9.94
C THR A 704 -17.70 -3.01 -10.87
N PHE A 705 -18.87 -2.87 -11.49
CA PHE A 705 -19.39 -3.81 -12.49
C PHE A 705 -19.24 -3.29 -13.93
N GLY A 706 -18.91 -2.01 -14.10
CA GLY A 706 -19.18 -1.29 -15.34
C GLY A 706 -20.70 -1.11 -15.56
N PRO A 707 -21.14 -0.83 -16.80
CA PRO A 707 -22.57 -0.71 -17.12
C PRO A 707 -23.26 -2.07 -17.19
N VAL A 708 -24.41 -2.18 -16.51
CA VAL A 708 -25.20 -3.43 -16.41
C VAL A 708 -26.69 -3.09 -16.50
N ASP A 709 -27.30 -3.21 -17.69
CA ASP A 709 -28.70 -2.86 -18.02
C ASP A 709 -29.78 -3.32 -17.00
N ALA A 710 -29.47 -4.35 -16.21
CA ALA A 710 -30.36 -4.92 -15.21
C ALA A 710 -30.32 -4.18 -13.84
N PHE A 711 -29.24 -3.44 -13.57
CA PHE A 711 -29.08 -2.61 -12.38
C PHE A 711 -29.55 -1.16 -12.63
N ASP A 712 -29.66 -0.71 -13.89
CA ASP A 712 -30.22 0.61 -14.23
C ASP A 712 -31.73 0.78 -13.85
N PHE A 713 -32.46 -0.31 -13.61
CA PHE A 713 -33.89 -0.31 -13.20
C PHE A 713 -34.82 0.61 -14.04
N PHE A 714 -34.75 0.52 -15.38
CA PHE A 714 -35.35 1.49 -16.33
C PHE A 714 -36.86 1.79 -16.25
N ASP A 715 -37.67 0.96 -15.60
CA ASP A 715 -39.09 1.23 -15.35
C ASP A 715 -39.37 1.81 -13.94
N GLY A 716 -38.31 2.10 -13.19
CA GLY A 716 -38.31 2.60 -11.82
C GLY A 716 -38.54 1.51 -10.78
N ILE A 717 -38.53 0.24 -11.16
CA ILE A 717 -38.85 -0.89 -10.29
C ILE A 717 -37.60 -1.74 -10.03
N GLY A 718 -37.29 -1.95 -8.76
CA GLY A 718 -36.18 -2.81 -8.34
C GLY A 718 -35.89 -2.71 -6.85
N THR A 719 -34.98 -3.55 -6.37
CA THR A 719 -34.52 -3.51 -4.97
C THR A 719 -33.02 -3.80 -4.91
N VAL A 720 -32.31 -3.11 -4.02
CA VAL A 720 -30.93 -3.43 -3.63
C VAL A 720 -30.88 -3.75 -2.13
N GLN A 721 -30.12 -4.77 -1.76
CA GLN A 721 -29.97 -5.25 -0.39
C GLN A 721 -28.51 -5.60 -0.09
N LEU A 722 -28.08 -5.38 1.15
CA LEU A 722 -26.80 -5.85 1.69
C LEU A 722 -26.81 -5.85 3.21
N TRP A 723 -25.85 -6.56 3.79
CA TRP A 723 -25.32 -6.21 5.10
C TRP A 723 -24.20 -5.18 4.97
N LEU A 724 -24.14 -4.20 5.86
CA LEU A 724 -23.07 -3.19 5.91
C LEU A 724 -22.60 -2.95 7.34
N ARG A 725 -21.34 -2.50 7.49
CA ARG A 725 -20.74 -2.08 8.75
C ARG A 725 -19.91 -0.81 8.52
N ALA A 726 -20.21 0.24 9.26
CA ALA A 726 -19.57 1.55 9.09
C ALA A 726 -18.41 1.71 10.09
N ASP A 727 -17.16 1.52 9.67
CA ASP A 727 -16.04 1.39 10.62
C ASP A 727 -15.46 2.74 11.10
N TRP A 728 -15.89 3.87 10.55
CA TRP A 728 -15.36 5.19 10.94
C TRP A 728 -15.81 5.62 12.35
N THR A 729 -14.86 6.08 13.19
CA THR A 729 -15.16 6.62 14.54
C THR A 729 -15.48 8.12 14.52
N SER A 730 -15.13 8.83 13.44
CA SER A 730 -15.46 10.23 13.18
C SER A 730 -15.79 10.40 11.71
N GLY A 731 -16.84 11.17 11.38
CA GLY A 731 -17.31 11.34 10.01
C GLY A 731 -16.20 11.78 9.03
N PRO A 732 -16.10 11.19 7.82
CA PRO A 732 -14.96 11.41 6.92
C PRO A 732 -14.98 12.76 6.18
N GLY A 733 -15.91 13.67 6.51
CA GLY A 733 -16.05 14.99 5.89
C GLY A 733 -16.84 15.00 4.56
N PHE A 734 -17.43 13.86 4.21
CA PHE A 734 -18.37 13.63 3.11
C PHE A 734 -19.29 12.47 3.51
N ASN A 735 -20.34 12.18 2.73
CA ASN A 735 -21.29 11.10 3.00
C ASN A 735 -20.89 9.83 2.21
N PRO A 736 -20.41 8.76 2.87
CA PRO A 736 -19.96 7.55 2.18
C PRO A 736 -21.02 6.93 1.26
N CYS A 737 -20.61 6.61 0.03
CA CYS A 737 -21.47 5.98 -0.95
C CYS A 737 -21.55 4.47 -0.67
N ILE A 738 -22.77 3.96 -0.54
CA ILE A 738 -23.04 2.53 -0.36
C ILE A 738 -23.15 1.88 -1.74
N PHE A 739 -24.02 2.44 -2.59
CA PHE A 739 -24.20 2.04 -3.99
C PHE A 739 -24.33 3.26 -4.88
N SER A 740 -23.89 3.14 -6.13
CA SER A 740 -24.29 4.08 -7.18
C SER A 740 -24.38 3.43 -8.55
N ASP A 741 -25.31 3.92 -9.35
CA ASP A 741 -25.30 3.81 -10.79
C ASP A 741 -24.99 5.19 -11.38
N ARG A 742 -23.68 5.52 -11.38
CA ARG A 742 -23.14 6.84 -11.78
C ARG A 742 -21.63 6.78 -12.02
N GLU A 743 -21.12 7.60 -12.94
CA GLU A 743 -19.67 7.74 -13.17
C GLU A 743 -19.25 9.20 -13.35
N GLY A 744 -19.22 9.97 -12.26
CA GLY A 744 -18.72 11.36 -12.23
C GLY A 744 -19.44 12.37 -13.14
N GLY A 745 -20.58 11.99 -13.73
CA GLY A 745 -21.30 12.74 -14.75
C GLY A 745 -22.81 12.66 -14.53
N PRO A 746 -23.61 12.11 -15.47
CA PRO A 746 -25.02 11.85 -15.22
C PRO A 746 -25.16 10.73 -14.18
N VAL A 747 -26.27 10.76 -13.45
CA VAL A 747 -26.59 9.88 -12.32
C VAL A 747 -27.95 9.27 -12.60
N ASN A 748 -28.07 7.96 -12.39
CA ASN A 748 -29.36 7.30 -12.29
C ASN A 748 -29.79 7.26 -10.81
N TYR A 749 -28.98 6.62 -9.96
CA TYR A 749 -29.11 6.69 -8.51
C TYR A 749 -27.77 6.64 -7.78
N SER A 750 -27.70 7.21 -6.58
CA SER A 750 -26.72 6.81 -5.56
C SER A 750 -27.28 6.90 -4.15
N ILE A 751 -26.96 5.88 -3.35
CA ILE A 751 -27.43 5.68 -1.98
C ILE A 751 -26.21 5.84 -1.06
N HIS A 752 -26.35 6.70 -0.05
CA HIS A 752 -25.28 7.07 0.88
C HIS A 752 -25.75 6.89 2.33
N LEU A 753 -24.80 6.62 3.23
CA LEU A 753 -24.97 6.87 4.65
C LEU A 753 -24.42 8.28 4.93
N ASN A 754 -25.10 9.09 5.73
CA ASN A 754 -24.53 10.36 6.17
C ASN A 754 -23.32 10.16 7.09
N GLN A 755 -22.43 11.15 7.16
CA GLN A 755 -21.22 11.07 7.98
C GLN A 755 -21.50 10.84 9.48
N GLU A 756 -22.68 11.22 9.99
CA GLU A 756 -23.14 11.01 11.37
C GLU A 756 -23.77 9.62 11.63
N LYS A 757 -23.97 8.80 10.59
CA LYS A 757 -24.59 7.45 10.63
C LYS A 757 -26.06 7.37 11.04
N THR A 758 -26.82 8.45 10.84
CA THR A 758 -28.22 8.63 11.29
C THR A 758 -29.24 8.82 10.16
N ALA A 759 -28.82 8.80 8.90
CA ALA A 759 -29.71 8.95 7.74
C ALA A 759 -29.18 8.26 6.49
N ILE A 760 -30.08 7.55 5.79
CA ILE A 760 -29.84 7.09 4.42
C ILE A 760 -30.24 8.22 3.45
N MET A 761 -29.37 8.54 2.50
CA MET A 761 -29.55 9.63 1.55
C MET A 761 -29.56 9.10 0.11
N TYR A 762 -30.52 9.54 -0.68
CA TYR A 762 -30.68 9.17 -2.08
C TYR A 762 -30.51 10.38 -3.00
N TRP A 763 -29.61 10.29 -3.99
CA TRP A 763 -29.41 11.29 -5.04
C TRP A 763 -29.71 10.71 -6.44
N ASN A 764 -30.51 11.43 -7.23
CA ASN A 764 -30.88 11.07 -8.61
C ASN A 764 -30.25 12.01 -9.66
N GLY A 765 -29.15 12.68 -9.32
CA GLY A 765 -28.49 13.70 -10.16
C GLY A 765 -29.19 15.06 -10.18
N SER A 766 -30.46 15.16 -9.79
CA SER A 766 -31.25 16.41 -9.85
C SER A 766 -31.64 16.96 -8.46
N GLY A 767 -31.86 16.08 -7.48
CA GLY A 767 -32.19 16.44 -6.10
C GLY A 767 -31.83 15.30 -5.14
N VAL A 768 -31.63 15.67 -3.88
CA VAL A 768 -31.32 14.74 -2.77
C VAL A 768 -32.57 14.57 -1.91
N SER A 769 -32.87 13.33 -1.55
CA SER A 769 -33.84 12.95 -0.51
C SER A 769 -33.10 12.20 0.61
N SER A 770 -33.68 12.12 1.80
CA SER A 770 -33.05 11.48 2.96
C SER A 770 -34.06 11.04 4.01
N MET A 771 -33.91 9.82 4.50
CA MET A 771 -34.72 9.23 5.58
C MET A 771 -33.84 9.02 6.80
N GLY A 772 -34.37 9.34 7.99
CA GLY A 772 -33.67 9.10 9.26
C GLY A 772 -33.68 7.62 9.65
N ILE A 773 -32.58 7.13 10.22
CA ILE A 773 -32.45 5.74 10.71
C ILE A 773 -31.90 5.72 12.14
N PRO A 774 -32.05 4.61 12.88
CA PRO A 774 -31.20 4.28 14.04
C PRO A 774 -29.72 4.54 13.74
N ASN A 775 -28.93 4.96 14.73
CA ASN A 775 -27.51 5.21 14.51
C ASN A 775 -26.78 3.90 14.22
N ALA A 776 -26.12 3.79 13.05
CA ALA A 776 -25.50 2.55 12.57
C ALA A 776 -24.21 2.13 13.33
N GLY A 777 -23.88 2.77 14.45
CA GLY A 777 -22.86 2.31 15.41
C GLY A 777 -21.49 2.06 14.78
N GLN A 778 -20.89 0.90 15.07
CA GLN A 778 -19.87 0.27 14.22
C GLN A 778 -20.28 -1.18 13.92
N ASP A 779 -21.59 -1.40 13.81
CA ASP A 779 -22.23 -2.70 13.88
C ASP A 779 -22.74 -3.12 12.49
N TRP A 780 -22.94 -4.41 12.30
CA TRP A 780 -23.50 -4.93 11.06
C TRP A 780 -25.01 -4.68 11.04
N HIS A 781 -25.52 -4.08 9.96
CA HIS A 781 -26.95 -3.83 9.72
C HIS A 781 -27.38 -4.27 8.32
N LEU A 782 -28.59 -4.81 8.20
CA LEU A 782 -29.21 -5.12 6.91
C LEU A 782 -29.91 -3.87 6.37
N LEU A 783 -29.36 -3.26 5.33
CA LEU A 783 -30.03 -2.21 4.56
C LEU A 783 -30.72 -2.83 3.34
N THR A 784 -31.99 -2.50 3.14
CA THR A 784 -32.70 -2.78 1.89
C THR A 784 -33.34 -1.50 1.37
N VAL A 785 -33.10 -1.16 0.10
CA VAL A 785 -33.68 0.01 -0.57
C VAL A 785 -34.52 -0.48 -1.74
N VAL A 786 -35.83 -0.21 -1.66
CA VAL A 786 -36.85 -0.60 -2.62
C VAL A 786 -37.24 0.60 -3.47
N PHE A 787 -37.40 0.41 -4.78
CA PHE A 787 -37.87 1.42 -5.73
C PHE A 787 -39.17 0.95 -6.40
N ASP A 788 -40.21 1.79 -6.40
CA ASP A 788 -41.49 1.56 -7.10
C ASP A 788 -41.90 2.78 -7.92
N ILE A 789 -41.39 2.85 -9.15
CA ILE A 789 -41.68 3.82 -10.21
C ILE A 789 -41.25 5.25 -9.88
N ASP A 790 -42.01 5.93 -9.02
CA ASP A 790 -41.81 7.33 -8.61
C ASP A 790 -41.44 7.46 -7.11
N THR A 791 -41.44 6.35 -6.35
CA THR A 791 -41.08 6.31 -4.93
C THR A 791 -39.82 5.48 -4.66
N TRP A 792 -39.19 5.75 -3.51
CA TRP A 792 -38.21 4.88 -2.88
C TRP A 792 -38.60 4.65 -1.42
N ALA A 793 -38.25 3.48 -0.87
CA ALA A 793 -38.47 3.11 0.51
C ALA A 793 -37.22 2.47 1.13
N VAL A 794 -36.94 2.78 2.40
CA VAL A 794 -35.83 2.20 3.16
C VAL A 794 -36.36 1.21 4.20
N TYR A 795 -35.68 0.07 4.29
CA TYR A 795 -35.81 -0.87 5.38
C TYR A 795 -34.46 -1.05 6.07
N TRP A 796 -34.47 -1.08 7.40
CA TRP A 796 -33.30 -1.19 8.26
C TRP A 796 -33.49 -2.34 9.25
N ASP A 797 -32.59 -3.32 9.24
CA ASP A 797 -32.70 -4.57 10.02
C ASP A 797 -34.09 -5.24 9.87
N GLY A 798 -34.56 -5.30 8.62
CA GLY A 798 -35.85 -5.87 8.24
C GLY A 798 -37.08 -5.01 8.51
N GLN A 799 -36.97 -3.94 9.31
CA GLN A 799 -38.08 -3.04 9.64
C GLN A 799 -38.25 -1.94 8.60
N PHE A 800 -39.49 -1.56 8.30
CA PHE A 800 -39.80 -0.42 7.43
C PHE A 800 -39.48 0.90 8.13
N VAL A 801 -38.76 1.79 7.44
CA VAL A 801 -38.41 3.13 7.95
C VAL A 801 -39.38 4.18 7.40
N GLU A 802 -39.30 4.48 6.11
CA GLU A 802 -40.11 5.49 5.44
C GLU A 802 -40.20 5.20 3.93
N GLU A 803 -41.18 5.79 3.24
CA GLU A 803 -41.36 5.80 1.79
C GLU A 803 -41.57 7.26 1.34
N LEU A 804 -40.86 7.70 0.30
CA LEU A 804 -40.92 9.09 -0.20
C LEU A 804 -41.04 9.14 -1.73
N GLU A 805 -41.81 10.11 -2.25
CA GLU A 805 -41.82 10.47 -3.67
C GLU A 805 -40.45 11.06 -4.08
N HIS A 806 -39.62 10.25 -4.77
CA HIS A 806 -38.36 10.69 -5.36
C HIS A 806 -37.98 9.72 -6.50
N ALA A 807 -38.38 10.05 -7.73
CA ALA A 807 -38.19 9.18 -8.89
C ALA A 807 -36.72 9.03 -9.32
N MET A 808 -36.42 7.99 -10.10
CA MET A 808 -35.09 7.70 -10.66
C MET A 808 -34.54 8.78 -11.60
N GLY A 809 -33.22 8.79 -11.74
CA GLY A 809 -32.49 9.76 -12.54
C GLY A 809 -32.72 9.60 -14.05
N PRO A 810 -32.43 10.64 -14.85
CA PRO A 810 -32.71 10.65 -16.29
C PRO A 810 -31.62 9.95 -17.14
N SER A 811 -30.88 9.00 -16.56
CA SER A 811 -29.67 8.40 -17.14
C SER A 811 -29.83 6.90 -17.38
N SER A 812 -29.09 6.39 -18.36
CA SER A 812 -29.01 4.98 -18.73
C SER A 812 -27.61 4.69 -19.28
N GLU A 813 -27.08 3.48 -19.05
CA GLU A 813 -25.72 3.06 -19.46
C GLU A 813 -24.59 3.86 -18.76
N VAL A 814 -24.65 3.99 -17.43
CA VAL A 814 -23.51 4.41 -16.59
C VAL A 814 -22.94 3.22 -15.81
N ALA A 815 -21.86 3.40 -15.04
CA ALA A 815 -21.25 2.30 -14.30
C ALA A 815 -21.88 2.11 -12.92
N THR A 816 -22.20 0.87 -12.57
CA THR A 816 -22.67 0.49 -11.24
C THR A 816 -21.49 0.16 -10.32
N HIS A 817 -21.53 0.68 -9.09
CA HIS A 817 -20.47 0.56 -8.07
C HIS A 817 -21.03 0.22 -6.69
N ILE A 818 -20.22 -0.48 -5.89
CA ILE A 818 -20.43 -0.71 -4.45
C ILE A 818 -19.28 -0.07 -3.68
N GLY A 819 -19.59 0.72 -2.65
CA GLY A 819 -18.60 1.36 -1.80
C GLY A 819 -17.85 2.53 -2.44
N SER A 820 -18.20 2.92 -3.66
CA SER A 820 -17.79 4.19 -4.28
C SER A 820 -18.91 4.76 -5.12
N SER A 821 -18.65 5.97 -5.58
CA SER A 821 -19.53 6.87 -6.32
C SER A 821 -18.94 7.29 -7.68
N SER A 822 -17.76 6.77 -8.01
CA SER A 822 -17.16 6.67 -9.34
C SER A 822 -15.84 5.86 -9.26
N THR A 823 -15.34 5.40 -10.42
CA THR A 823 -14.02 4.72 -10.51
C THR A 823 -12.84 5.62 -10.08
N ALA A 824 -13.06 6.93 -9.96
CA ALA A 824 -12.03 7.92 -9.67
C ALA A 824 -11.76 8.14 -8.17
N GLY A 825 -12.48 7.46 -7.26
CA GLY A 825 -12.29 7.58 -5.80
C GLY A 825 -12.84 8.89 -5.23
N GLY A 826 -14.17 9.02 -5.22
CA GLY A 826 -14.90 10.20 -4.72
C GLY A 826 -15.48 10.01 -3.32
N GLU A 827 -16.81 10.01 -3.21
CA GLU A 827 -17.51 9.54 -2.02
C GLU A 827 -17.37 8.01 -1.95
N VAL A 828 -16.69 7.51 -0.92
CA VAL A 828 -16.15 6.14 -0.78
C VAL A 828 -16.46 5.54 0.60
N TRP A 829 -16.49 4.22 0.73
CA TRP A 829 -16.86 3.51 1.97
C TRP A 829 -15.66 3.13 2.84
N PRO A 830 -15.57 3.63 4.09
CA PRO A 830 -14.63 3.13 5.09
C PRO A 830 -15.33 2.14 6.02
N GLY A 831 -15.23 0.85 5.73
CA GLY A 831 -15.89 -0.21 6.49
C GLY A 831 -16.08 -1.50 5.71
N ALA A 832 -17.03 -2.33 6.13
CA ALA A 832 -17.32 -3.59 5.48
C ALA A 832 -18.72 -3.60 4.82
N MET A 833 -18.87 -4.46 3.82
CA MET A 833 -20.15 -4.84 3.21
C MET A 833 -20.18 -6.34 2.97
N ASP A 834 -21.38 -6.95 2.99
CA ASP A 834 -21.54 -8.38 2.83
C ASP A 834 -22.89 -8.72 2.18
N GLU A 835 -22.99 -9.92 1.60
CA GLU A 835 -24.25 -10.52 1.13
C GLU A 835 -25.09 -9.59 0.21
N VAL A 836 -24.45 -8.98 -0.79
CA VAL A 836 -25.09 -7.97 -1.65
C VAL A 836 -25.99 -8.62 -2.69
N ALA A 837 -27.28 -8.26 -2.71
CA ALA A 837 -28.28 -8.76 -3.66
C ALA A 837 -28.99 -7.63 -4.45
N PHE A 838 -29.29 -7.90 -5.72
CA PHE A 838 -30.07 -7.04 -6.61
C PHE A 838 -31.33 -7.80 -7.09
N PHE A 839 -32.49 -7.15 -7.10
CA PHE A 839 -33.78 -7.73 -7.54
C PHE A 839 -34.48 -6.83 -8.56
N ASN A 840 -35.12 -7.42 -9.58
CA ASN A 840 -35.92 -6.70 -10.59
C ASN A 840 -37.39 -6.46 -10.20
N GLU A 841 -37.69 -6.54 -8.90
CA GLU A 841 -39.01 -6.27 -8.34
C GLU A 841 -38.88 -5.34 -7.13
N ALA A 842 -39.94 -4.58 -6.85
CA ALA A 842 -40.10 -3.87 -5.59
C ALA A 842 -40.50 -4.90 -4.51
N LEU A 843 -39.55 -5.29 -3.64
CA LEU A 843 -39.81 -6.31 -2.62
C LEU A 843 -40.89 -5.85 -1.63
N SER A 844 -41.77 -6.77 -1.23
CA SER A 844 -42.76 -6.44 -0.20
C SER A 844 -42.11 -6.38 1.18
N ALA A 845 -42.65 -5.55 2.07
CA ALA A 845 -42.21 -5.49 3.47
C ALA A 845 -42.10 -6.87 4.12
N SER A 846 -43.04 -7.78 3.83
CA SER A 846 -43.03 -9.15 4.34
C SER A 846 -41.90 -10.03 3.80
N ASP A 847 -41.38 -9.76 2.60
CA ASP A 847 -40.26 -10.52 2.02
C ASP A 847 -38.93 -10.02 2.60
N VAL A 848 -38.79 -8.70 2.76
CA VAL A 848 -37.64 -8.05 3.43
C VAL A 848 -37.56 -8.49 4.90
N GLU A 849 -38.68 -8.44 5.62
CA GLU A 849 -38.78 -8.92 7.01
C GLU A 849 -38.49 -10.43 7.09
N ALA A 850 -38.98 -11.25 6.15
CA ALA A 850 -38.72 -12.69 6.13
C ALA A 850 -37.24 -13.03 5.91
N MET A 851 -36.52 -12.30 5.05
CA MET A 851 -35.08 -12.48 4.87
C MET A 851 -34.29 -12.08 6.11
N PHE A 852 -34.57 -10.93 6.72
CA PHE A 852 -33.93 -10.56 8.00
C PHE A 852 -34.23 -11.57 9.11
N ASN A 853 -35.49 -12.00 9.24
CA ASN A 853 -35.92 -13.01 10.19
C ASN A 853 -35.19 -14.35 10.01
N ALA A 854 -34.73 -14.70 8.81
CA ALA A 854 -33.93 -15.91 8.56
C ALA A 854 -32.49 -15.80 9.08
N PHE A 855 -31.93 -14.58 9.18
CA PHE A 855 -30.64 -14.36 9.85
C PHE A 855 -30.75 -14.22 11.37
N ALA A 856 -31.78 -13.54 11.85
CA ALA A 856 -31.98 -13.31 13.29
C ALA A 856 -32.74 -14.48 13.99
N ALA A 857 -33.02 -15.58 13.27
CA ALA A 857 -33.67 -16.76 13.82
C ALA A 857 -32.77 -17.49 14.83
N GLY A 858 -33.31 -17.75 16.03
CA GLY A 858 -32.61 -18.47 17.10
C GLY A 858 -31.84 -17.59 18.07
N GLU A 859 -31.59 -16.32 17.72
CA GLU A 859 -30.98 -15.34 18.61
C GLU A 859 -32.05 -14.55 19.41
N PRO A 860 -31.73 -14.11 20.65
CA PRO A 860 -32.60 -13.24 21.44
C PRO A 860 -32.62 -11.82 20.85
N PRO A 861 -33.63 -11.00 21.20
CA PRO A 861 -33.66 -9.60 20.81
C PRO A 861 -32.58 -8.77 21.52
N GLU A 862 -32.21 -7.68 20.86
CA GLU A 862 -31.18 -6.71 21.25
C GLU A 862 -31.82 -5.31 21.32
N ILE A 863 -31.32 -4.45 22.21
CA ILE A 863 -31.71 -3.03 22.28
C ILE A 863 -30.55 -2.19 21.73
N LEU A 864 -30.85 -1.39 20.71
CA LEU A 864 -29.91 -0.48 20.05
C LEU A 864 -29.94 0.92 20.68
N ALA A 865 -31.10 1.36 21.17
CA ALA A 865 -31.26 2.56 21.96
C ALA A 865 -32.35 2.37 23.03
N ASP A 866 -32.01 2.68 24.28
CA ASP A 866 -32.94 2.69 25.40
C ASP A 866 -33.91 3.90 25.34
N PRO A 867 -35.11 3.80 25.95
CA PRO A 867 -36.04 4.92 26.01
C PRO A 867 -35.53 6.01 26.97
N GLU A 868 -35.52 7.25 26.49
CA GLU A 868 -35.08 8.40 27.27
C GLU A 868 -36.18 8.92 28.22
N GLY A 869 -35.82 9.15 29.49
CA GLY A 869 -36.68 9.82 30.47
C GLY A 869 -36.61 11.35 30.39
N GLY A 870 -37.37 12.06 31.23
CA GLY A 870 -37.34 13.52 31.24
C GLY A 870 -38.24 14.20 32.28
N ARG A 871 -38.05 15.51 32.40
CA ARG A 871 -39.00 16.44 33.05
C ARG A 871 -40.05 16.87 32.01
N PHE A 872 -41.32 16.70 32.33
CA PHE A 872 -42.44 17.08 31.46
C PHE A 872 -43.49 17.86 32.25
N PHE A 873 -44.03 18.95 31.71
CA PHE A 873 -45.04 19.74 32.41
C PHE A 873 -46.39 19.03 32.51
N ALA A 874 -47.07 19.16 33.65
CA ALA A 874 -48.41 18.61 33.86
C ALA A 874 -49.40 19.12 32.79
N GLY A 875 -50.09 18.19 32.13
CA GLY A 875 -51.02 18.44 31.03
C GLY A 875 -50.40 18.38 29.64
N ALA A 876 -49.07 18.33 29.50
CA ALA A 876 -48.38 18.04 28.24
C ALA A 876 -48.39 16.53 27.92
N ASP A 877 -47.98 16.19 26.70
CA ASP A 877 -47.77 14.81 26.26
C ASP A 877 -46.26 14.47 26.32
N ALA A 878 -45.93 13.21 26.58
CA ALA A 878 -44.58 12.66 26.44
C ALA A 878 -44.58 11.40 25.57
N GLU A 879 -43.48 11.15 24.88
CA GLU A 879 -43.26 9.93 24.09
C GLU A 879 -41.97 9.26 24.55
N LEU A 880 -42.05 7.96 24.82
CA LEU A 880 -40.92 7.10 25.14
C LEU A 880 -40.76 6.10 23.99
N ALA A 881 -39.58 6.03 23.38
CA ALA A 881 -39.31 5.15 22.24
C ALA A 881 -38.08 4.28 22.51
N VAL A 882 -38.16 2.97 22.24
CA VAL A 882 -37.01 2.06 22.24
C VAL A 882 -36.63 1.75 20.79
N GLN A 883 -35.34 1.59 20.50
CA GLN A 883 -34.89 1.00 19.23
C GLN A 883 -34.36 -0.40 19.53
N ALA A 884 -34.91 -1.41 18.86
CA ALA A 884 -34.60 -2.81 19.14
C ALA A 884 -34.54 -3.66 17.87
N ARG A 885 -33.81 -4.78 17.95
CA ARG A 885 -33.48 -5.66 16.83
C ARG A 885 -33.69 -7.11 17.18
N GLY A 886 -34.11 -7.92 16.21
CA GLY A 886 -34.22 -9.38 16.35
C GLY A 886 -35.34 -9.96 15.47
N ALA A 887 -35.38 -11.29 15.32
CA ALA A 887 -36.45 -11.93 14.56
C ALA A 887 -37.78 -11.92 15.34
N ASN A 888 -38.88 -11.54 14.68
CA ASN A 888 -40.26 -11.63 15.19
C ASN A 888 -40.42 -11.07 16.62
N ILE A 889 -40.04 -9.81 16.86
CA ILE A 889 -40.03 -9.21 18.19
C ILE A 889 -41.41 -8.72 18.66
N GLU A 890 -41.74 -9.00 19.93
CA GLU A 890 -42.91 -8.48 20.66
C GLU A 890 -42.45 -7.55 21.80
N PHE A 891 -43.01 -6.34 21.86
CA PHE A 891 -42.76 -5.34 22.91
C PHE A 891 -43.79 -5.45 24.04
N GLN A 892 -43.38 -5.21 25.29
CA GLN A 892 -44.30 -5.04 26.41
C GLN A 892 -43.76 -4.03 27.44
N TRP A 893 -44.46 -2.92 27.60
CA TRP A 893 -44.11 -1.86 28.54
C TRP A 893 -44.56 -2.12 29.98
N THR A 894 -43.81 -1.58 30.93
CA THR A 894 -44.07 -1.58 32.36
C THR A 894 -43.84 -0.19 32.95
N LYS A 895 -44.53 0.11 34.06
CA LYS A 895 -44.33 1.29 34.90
C LYS A 895 -44.10 0.84 36.34
N ASP A 896 -43.01 1.26 36.96
CA ASP A 896 -42.61 0.94 38.34
C ASP A 896 -42.63 -0.58 38.63
N GLY A 897 -42.40 -1.40 37.59
CA GLY A 897 -42.49 -2.86 37.61
C GLY A 897 -43.89 -3.45 37.44
N GLU A 898 -44.96 -2.66 37.31
CA GLU A 898 -46.31 -3.10 36.97
C GLU A 898 -46.60 -3.00 35.45
N LEU A 899 -47.44 -3.90 34.93
CA LEU A 899 -47.67 -4.09 33.49
C LEU A 899 -48.57 -2.99 32.88
N ILE A 900 -48.10 -2.30 31.84
CA ILE A 900 -48.94 -1.39 31.06
C ILE A 900 -49.72 -2.21 30.02
N ALA A 901 -50.93 -2.63 30.41
CA ALA A 901 -51.71 -3.59 29.65
C ALA A 901 -52.18 -3.06 28.29
N GLY A 902 -51.68 -3.68 27.20
CA GLY A 902 -52.09 -3.39 25.83
C GLY A 902 -51.18 -2.42 25.05
N VAL A 903 -50.05 -1.99 25.63
CA VAL A 903 -49.00 -1.26 24.90
C VAL A 903 -47.93 -2.25 24.44
N THR A 904 -47.95 -2.55 23.14
CA THR A 904 -47.08 -3.55 22.49
C THR A 904 -46.42 -2.99 21.23
N SER A 905 -46.01 -1.73 21.28
CA SER A 905 -45.25 -1.03 20.24
C SER A 905 -43.89 -0.63 20.80
N GLU A 906 -42.95 -0.31 19.92
CA GLU A 906 -41.65 0.30 20.26
C GLU A 906 -41.80 1.70 20.90
N THR A 907 -42.96 2.34 20.71
CA THR A 907 -43.32 3.64 21.33
C THR A 907 -44.42 3.52 22.38
N LEU A 908 -44.30 4.37 23.41
CA LEU A 908 -45.29 4.61 24.46
C LEU A 908 -45.56 6.11 24.56
N ILE A 909 -46.74 6.53 24.11
CA ILE A 909 -47.22 7.91 24.24
C ILE A 909 -48.05 8.06 25.53
N LEU A 910 -47.64 8.99 26.37
CA LEU A 910 -48.28 9.37 27.64
C LEU A 910 -48.96 10.75 27.47
N SER A 911 -50.23 10.76 27.08
CA SER A 911 -50.96 12.02 26.80
C SER A 911 -51.55 12.70 28.04
N SER A 912 -51.42 14.02 28.11
CA SER A 912 -51.95 14.92 29.14
C SER A 912 -51.56 14.54 30.57
N LEU A 913 -50.25 14.46 30.81
CA LEU A 913 -49.57 13.96 32.01
C LEU A 913 -50.09 14.55 33.33
N SER A 914 -50.18 13.69 34.34
CA SER A 914 -50.56 14.03 35.71
C SER A 914 -49.54 13.53 36.73
N SER A 915 -49.72 13.85 38.02
CA SER A 915 -48.90 13.29 39.11
C SER A 915 -48.93 11.77 39.18
N ASP A 916 -49.99 11.14 38.64
CA ASP A 916 -50.16 9.68 38.65
C ASP A 916 -49.36 9.03 37.49
N ASP A 917 -48.84 9.84 36.54
CA ASP A 917 -48.04 9.41 35.40
C ASP A 917 -46.53 9.50 35.65
N GLN A 918 -46.07 10.25 36.67
CA GLN A 918 -44.69 10.20 37.17
C GLN A 918 -44.28 8.77 37.57
N GLY A 919 -43.10 8.30 37.15
CA GLY A 919 -42.57 6.98 37.52
C GLY A 919 -41.45 6.50 36.61
N SER A 920 -40.96 5.29 36.87
CA SER A 920 -39.94 4.60 36.07
C SER A 920 -40.61 3.72 35.01
N TYR A 921 -40.27 3.91 33.73
CA TYR A 921 -40.81 3.15 32.62
C TYR A 921 -39.73 2.27 31.99
N GLN A 922 -40.07 1.02 31.69
CA GLN A 922 -39.19 0.06 31.02
C GLN A 922 -39.99 -0.77 30.02
N VAL A 923 -39.35 -1.19 28.93
CA VAL A 923 -39.92 -2.09 27.93
C VAL A 923 -39.11 -3.39 27.87
N THR A 924 -39.82 -4.51 27.94
CA THR A 924 -39.27 -5.82 27.59
C THR A 924 -39.53 -6.07 26.11
N VAL A 925 -38.47 -6.38 25.37
CA VAL A 925 -38.52 -6.85 23.98
C VAL A 925 -38.27 -8.35 24.01
N SER A 926 -39.09 -9.14 23.34
CA SER A 926 -39.06 -10.61 23.43
C SER A 926 -39.29 -11.28 22.08
N ASN A 927 -38.74 -12.48 21.89
CA ASN A 927 -39.06 -13.33 20.73
C ASN A 927 -39.06 -14.82 21.13
N GLY A 928 -39.09 -15.72 20.14
CA GLY A 928 -39.09 -17.16 20.38
C GLY A 928 -37.80 -17.73 21.03
N SER A 929 -36.72 -16.95 21.06
CA SER A 929 -35.39 -17.33 21.55
C SER A 929 -35.10 -16.81 22.96
N GLY A 930 -35.57 -15.60 23.30
CA GLY A 930 -35.33 -14.96 24.59
C GLY A 930 -36.02 -13.60 24.76
N GLU A 931 -35.65 -12.89 25.83
CA GLU A 931 -36.15 -11.55 26.16
C GLU A 931 -35.00 -10.66 26.67
N VAL A 932 -35.08 -9.36 26.37
CA VAL A 932 -34.21 -8.28 26.87
C VAL A 932 -35.10 -7.17 27.43
N THR A 933 -34.63 -6.43 28.43
CA THR A 933 -35.39 -5.32 29.04
C THR A 933 -34.53 -4.07 29.07
N SER A 934 -35.14 -2.95 28.69
CA SER A 934 -34.48 -1.65 28.58
C SER A 934 -33.97 -1.10 29.92
N ALA A 935 -33.09 -0.10 29.85
CA ALA A 935 -32.90 0.86 30.92
C ALA A 935 -34.21 1.59 31.27
N ALA A 936 -34.18 2.29 32.40
CA ALA A 936 -35.35 2.90 33.03
C ALA A 936 -35.55 4.36 32.61
N ALA A 937 -36.50 4.62 31.72
CA ALA A 937 -36.96 5.97 31.40
C ALA A 937 -37.68 6.59 32.61
N LEU A 938 -37.04 7.49 33.33
CA LEU A 938 -37.67 8.22 34.44
C LEU A 938 -38.52 9.38 33.90
N VAL A 939 -39.85 9.27 34.01
CA VAL A 939 -40.78 10.35 33.70
C VAL A 939 -41.06 11.14 34.99
N VAL A 940 -40.69 12.42 35.00
CA VAL A 940 -40.96 13.35 36.10
C VAL A 940 -41.99 14.38 35.65
N VAL A 941 -43.19 14.35 36.24
CA VAL A 941 -44.27 15.30 35.88
C VAL A 941 -44.18 16.55 36.76
N VAL A 942 -43.78 17.66 36.14
CA VAL A 942 -43.48 18.94 36.76
C VAL A 942 -44.75 19.79 36.90
N THR A 943 -44.95 20.36 38.09
CA THR A 943 -45.83 21.52 38.30
C THR A 943 -44.94 22.74 38.53
N PRO A 944 -44.99 23.80 37.68
CA PRO A 944 -44.12 24.96 37.80
C PRO A 944 -44.26 25.72 39.13
N ASP A 945 -43.14 26.02 39.79
CA ASP A 945 -43.07 26.99 40.89
C ASP A 945 -42.60 28.36 40.37
N LEU A 946 -43.55 29.09 39.78
CA LEU A 946 -43.29 30.41 39.21
C LEU A 946 -42.86 31.44 40.28
N GLU A 947 -43.35 31.32 41.53
CA GLU A 947 -42.94 32.22 42.62
C GLU A 947 -41.45 32.01 42.95
N ALA A 948 -40.96 30.77 42.95
CA ALA A 948 -39.54 30.47 43.13
C ALA A 948 -38.69 30.95 41.93
N TYR A 949 -39.11 30.70 40.68
CA TYR A 949 -38.42 31.17 39.48
C TYR A 949 -38.28 32.71 39.44
N GLN A 950 -39.39 33.44 39.55
CA GLN A 950 -39.36 34.90 39.51
C GLN A 950 -38.59 35.51 40.69
N VAL A 951 -38.42 34.77 41.79
CA VAL A 951 -37.57 35.17 42.92
C VAL A 951 -36.09 34.90 42.63
N ALA A 952 -35.72 33.83 41.90
CA ALA A 952 -34.34 33.61 41.47
C ALA A 952 -33.87 34.76 40.55
N VAL A 953 -34.59 34.98 39.44
CA VAL A 953 -34.30 36.04 38.45
C VAL A 953 -34.12 37.41 39.12
N ARG A 954 -35.03 37.81 40.02
CA ARG A 954 -35.01 39.12 40.70
C ARG A 954 -33.95 39.27 41.81
N ASN A 955 -33.18 38.22 42.13
CA ASN A 955 -32.08 38.30 43.09
C ASN A 955 -30.69 38.48 42.44
N GLU A 956 -30.57 38.33 41.13
CA GLU A 956 -29.28 38.48 40.43
C GLU A 956 -28.86 39.97 40.34
N ASP A 957 -27.67 40.29 40.86
CA ASP A 957 -27.12 41.65 40.95
C ASP A 957 -26.92 42.33 39.58
N SER A 958 -26.98 41.58 38.48
CA SER A 958 -26.75 42.04 37.09
C SER A 958 -28.04 42.26 36.27
N LEU A 959 -29.23 42.04 36.85
CA LEU A 959 -30.51 42.17 36.13
C LEU A 959 -30.79 43.63 35.71
N ILE A 960 -30.98 43.86 34.40
CA ILE A 960 -31.27 45.16 33.79
C ILE A 960 -32.79 45.41 33.73
N SER A 961 -33.52 44.49 33.09
CA SER A 961 -34.96 44.59 32.78
C SER A 961 -35.59 43.21 32.79
N TYR A 962 -36.88 43.15 33.11
CA TYR A 962 -37.60 41.88 33.29
C TYR A 962 -39.10 42.01 32.97
N TYR A 963 -39.57 41.27 31.96
CA TYR A 963 -40.92 41.33 31.40
C TYR A 963 -41.65 40.00 31.64
N THR A 964 -42.51 39.96 32.66
CA THR A 964 -43.25 38.73 33.06
C THR A 964 -44.63 38.60 32.42
N PHE A 965 -45.11 39.64 31.74
CA PHE A 965 -46.40 39.71 31.02
C PHE A 965 -47.70 39.49 31.83
N ASP A 966 -47.62 38.94 33.05
CA ASP A 966 -48.64 38.81 34.13
C ASP A 966 -49.85 39.76 34.02
N ASP A 967 -49.59 41.07 33.98
CA ASP A 967 -50.58 42.16 34.02
C ASP A 967 -51.24 42.46 32.65
N GLU A 968 -51.12 41.55 31.66
CA GLU A 968 -51.51 41.72 30.25
C GLU A 968 -50.80 42.91 29.56
N THR A 969 -49.53 43.15 29.89
CA THR A 969 -48.73 44.27 29.32
C THR A 969 -47.25 43.90 29.13
N ALA A 970 -46.58 44.57 28.17
CA ALA A 970 -45.12 44.50 28.01
C ALA A 970 -44.37 45.53 28.88
N ALA A 971 -44.78 45.69 30.14
CA ALA A 971 -44.12 46.57 31.09
C ALA A 971 -42.81 45.95 31.61
N ASP A 972 -41.79 46.78 31.85
CA ASP A 972 -40.55 46.34 32.48
C ASP A 972 -40.68 46.46 34.01
N SER A 973 -40.64 45.32 34.71
CA SER A 973 -40.80 45.26 36.17
C SER A 973 -39.59 45.81 36.96
N VAL A 974 -38.47 46.14 36.30
CA VAL A 974 -37.21 46.57 36.94
C VAL A 974 -36.85 48.02 36.60
N ALA A 975 -36.57 48.36 35.34
CA ALA A 975 -36.02 49.66 34.94
C ALA A 975 -37.03 50.61 34.27
N GLY A 976 -38.19 50.12 33.86
CA GLY A 976 -39.23 50.90 33.18
C GLY A 976 -38.97 51.11 31.68
N ASN A 977 -38.22 50.20 31.04
CA ASN A 977 -38.03 50.13 29.59
C ASN A 977 -39.29 49.59 28.84
N ASP A 978 -40.48 50.07 29.21
CA ASP A 978 -41.79 49.55 28.78
C ASP A 978 -41.92 49.44 27.24
N GLY A 979 -42.26 48.24 26.77
CA GLY A 979 -42.47 47.93 25.35
C GLY A 979 -43.85 48.34 24.83
N LEU A 980 -43.91 48.71 23.55
CA LEU A 980 -45.14 48.98 22.82
C LEU A 980 -45.63 47.71 22.13
N LEU A 981 -46.87 47.31 22.37
CA LEU A 981 -47.53 46.22 21.64
C LEU A 981 -47.90 46.70 20.23
N GLU A 982 -47.39 46.04 19.20
CA GLU A 982 -47.68 46.33 17.79
C GLU A 982 -48.32 45.12 17.09
N GLY A 983 -49.23 45.38 16.15
CA GLY A 983 -50.01 44.34 15.47
C GLY A 983 -51.13 43.74 16.34
N ALA A 984 -51.38 42.44 16.21
CA ALA A 984 -52.51 41.71 16.79
C ALA A 984 -52.15 40.89 18.04
N VAL A 985 -51.30 41.44 18.94
CA VAL A 985 -50.86 40.78 20.18
C VAL A 985 -52.07 40.28 21.01
N ASP A 986 -51.97 39.04 21.48
CA ASP A 986 -52.87 38.44 22.46
C ASP A 986 -52.09 38.03 23.73
N PHE A 987 -52.80 37.78 24.83
CA PHE A 987 -52.22 37.23 26.06
C PHE A 987 -53.03 36.00 26.47
N GLN A 988 -52.39 34.87 26.70
CA GLN A 988 -53.08 33.63 27.10
C GLN A 988 -52.49 33.10 28.40
N THR A 989 -52.77 31.84 28.76
CA THR A 989 -52.22 31.24 29.98
C THR A 989 -50.71 31.04 29.84
N GLY A 990 -49.95 31.57 30.79
CA GLY A 990 -48.49 31.49 30.83
C GLY A 990 -47.94 30.18 31.39
N LEU A 991 -46.64 30.19 31.61
CA LEU A 991 -45.83 29.10 32.16
C LEU A 991 -46.38 28.55 33.49
N GLY A 992 -46.71 29.41 34.45
CA GLY A 992 -47.28 29.08 35.77
C GLY A 992 -48.76 28.65 35.76
N GLY A 993 -49.36 28.46 34.59
CA GLY A 993 -50.77 28.06 34.47
C GLY A 993 -51.73 29.22 34.75
N THR A 994 -53.01 28.90 35.07
CA THR A 994 -54.16 29.83 34.92
C THR A 994 -54.15 31.15 35.73
N ALA A 995 -53.14 31.40 36.56
CA ALA A 995 -52.95 32.67 37.27
C ALA A 995 -51.95 33.62 36.57
N ASP A 996 -51.14 33.09 35.66
CA ASP A 996 -50.00 33.71 34.97
C ASP A 996 -50.27 33.84 33.45
N ARG A 997 -49.61 34.77 32.75
CA ARG A 997 -50.00 35.27 31.43
C ARG A 997 -48.86 35.58 30.44
N ALA A 998 -48.52 34.58 29.61
CA ALA A 998 -47.65 34.74 28.46
C ALA A 998 -48.17 35.70 27.37
N LEU A 999 -47.22 36.33 26.68
CA LEU A 999 -47.38 37.05 25.41
C LEU A 999 -47.55 36.06 24.25
N ILE A 1000 -48.60 36.20 23.43
CA ILE A 1000 -48.86 35.34 22.26
C ILE A 1000 -48.78 36.15 20.97
N LEU A 1001 -48.01 35.65 20.00
CA LEU A 1001 -47.73 36.31 18.73
C LEU A 1001 -48.09 35.44 17.50
N ASP A 1002 -48.57 36.08 16.43
CA ASP A 1002 -49.15 35.45 15.24
C ASP A 1002 -48.26 35.47 13.97
N GLY A 1003 -46.99 35.81 14.12
CA GLY A 1003 -46.05 36.07 13.01
C GLY A 1003 -46.19 37.45 12.37
N GLN A 1004 -47.12 38.30 12.84
CA GLN A 1004 -47.31 39.69 12.38
C GLN A 1004 -47.39 40.70 13.54
N SER A 1005 -47.70 40.24 14.74
CA SER A 1005 -47.63 40.99 15.99
C SER A 1005 -46.26 40.87 16.66
N HIS A 1006 -45.82 41.94 17.35
CA HIS A 1006 -44.57 41.94 18.11
C HIS A 1006 -44.59 42.99 19.23
N VAL A 1007 -43.56 42.98 20.08
CA VAL A 1007 -43.29 44.07 21.03
C VAL A 1007 -42.15 44.92 20.50
N ALA A 1008 -42.37 46.23 20.38
CA ALA A 1008 -41.40 47.22 19.94
C ALA A 1008 -40.90 48.04 21.12
N LEU A 1009 -39.60 48.00 21.42
CA LEU A 1009 -38.96 48.86 22.40
C LEU A 1009 -38.23 50.01 21.68
N THR A 1010 -37.86 51.04 22.43
CA THR A 1010 -36.89 52.03 21.94
C THR A 1010 -35.47 51.46 21.92
N GLU A 1011 -34.50 52.27 21.49
CA GLU A 1011 -33.07 52.04 21.74
C GLU A 1011 -32.86 52.00 23.28
N VAL A 1012 -32.30 50.89 23.79
CA VAL A 1012 -31.98 50.65 25.20
C VAL A 1012 -30.49 50.31 25.27
N GLU A 1013 -29.67 51.28 25.68
CA GLU A 1013 -28.20 51.25 25.59
C GLU A 1013 -27.57 50.03 26.31
N ASP A 1014 -28.23 49.54 27.37
CA ASP A 1014 -27.75 48.38 28.14
C ASP A 1014 -28.00 47.03 27.40
N PHE A 1015 -29.00 46.94 26.50
CA PHE A 1015 -29.27 45.73 25.70
C PHE A 1015 -28.35 45.61 24.47
N ASP A 1016 -27.54 46.65 24.21
CA ASP A 1016 -26.54 46.60 23.17
C ASP A 1016 -25.33 45.74 23.57
N PHE A 1017 -25.07 45.48 24.85
CA PHE A 1017 -23.89 44.71 25.31
C PHE A 1017 -22.59 45.29 24.70
N THR A 1018 -22.28 46.56 25.03
CA THR A 1018 -21.32 47.38 24.25
C THR A 1018 -19.85 46.99 24.39
N ASP A 1019 -19.51 46.24 25.42
CA ASP A 1019 -18.22 45.55 25.62
C ASP A 1019 -18.15 44.15 24.97
N GLY A 1020 -19.29 43.60 24.56
CA GLY A 1020 -19.43 42.25 24.01
C GLY A 1020 -19.99 41.23 24.99
N THR A 1021 -20.38 41.63 26.21
CA THR A 1021 -20.83 40.73 27.28
C THR A 1021 -22.22 41.03 27.81
N GLY A 1022 -22.94 39.99 28.26
CA GLY A 1022 -24.29 40.08 28.80
C GLY A 1022 -25.08 38.80 28.59
N THR A 1023 -26.33 38.75 29.07
CA THR A 1023 -27.20 37.56 28.94
C THR A 1023 -28.63 37.95 28.59
N VAL A 1024 -29.29 37.14 27.77
CA VAL A 1024 -30.74 37.20 27.50
C VAL A 1024 -31.35 35.85 27.86
N GLU A 1025 -32.37 35.87 28.72
CA GLU A 1025 -33.10 34.70 29.22
C GLU A 1025 -34.58 34.86 28.89
N ALA A 1026 -35.25 33.78 28.51
CA ALA A 1026 -36.69 33.76 28.24
C ALA A 1026 -37.26 32.35 28.38
N TRP A 1027 -38.56 32.27 28.66
CA TRP A 1027 -39.34 31.07 28.39
C TRP A 1027 -40.09 31.23 27.07
N ILE A 1028 -40.07 30.19 26.23
CA ILE A 1028 -40.61 30.24 24.86
C ILE A 1028 -41.44 29.01 24.53
N ARG A 1029 -42.38 29.15 23.58
CA ARG A 1029 -43.18 28.03 23.03
C ARG A 1029 -43.46 28.23 21.55
N ALA A 1030 -43.07 27.28 20.70
CA ALA A 1030 -43.19 27.37 19.24
C ALA A 1030 -44.47 26.70 18.72
N ASP A 1031 -45.52 27.50 18.49
CA ASP A 1031 -46.89 27.04 18.22
C ASP A 1031 -47.22 26.89 16.71
N TRP A 1032 -46.23 26.94 15.82
CA TRP A 1032 -46.49 26.78 14.38
C TRP A 1032 -46.55 25.31 13.93
N ASP A 1033 -47.54 24.98 13.11
CA ASP A 1033 -47.64 23.68 12.43
C ASP A 1033 -46.82 23.66 11.13
N GLY A 1034 -46.03 22.61 10.91
CA GLY A 1034 -45.22 22.45 9.69
C GLY A 1034 -44.06 23.46 9.58
N SER A 1035 -43.73 23.89 8.36
CA SER A 1035 -42.70 24.91 8.13
C SER A 1035 -43.32 26.27 7.79
N PRO A 1036 -42.93 27.36 8.46
CA PRO A 1036 -43.37 28.72 8.13
C PRO A 1036 -42.62 29.29 6.91
N GLY A 1037 -41.58 28.60 6.41
CA GLY A 1037 -40.79 29.01 5.24
C GLY A 1037 -39.65 30.00 5.53
N TYR A 1038 -39.42 30.34 6.80
CA TYR A 1038 -38.36 31.22 7.30
C TYR A 1038 -37.96 30.80 8.72
N ASN A 1039 -36.88 31.37 9.27
CA ASN A 1039 -36.41 31.13 10.65
C ASN A 1039 -36.99 32.19 11.61
N PRO A 1040 -38.01 31.88 12.45
CA PRO A 1040 -38.69 32.89 13.26
C PRO A 1040 -37.78 33.55 14.30
N CYS A 1041 -37.90 34.86 14.43
CA CYS A 1041 -37.06 35.71 15.29
C CYS A 1041 -37.67 35.87 16.68
N ILE A 1042 -36.94 35.47 17.71
CA ILE A 1042 -37.38 35.41 19.11
C ILE A 1042 -37.24 36.78 19.78
N ILE A 1043 -36.00 37.31 19.80
CA ILE A 1043 -35.64 38.62 20.36
C ILE A 1043 -34.55 39.24 19.46
N ALA A 1044 -34.60 40.54 19.20
CA ALA A 1044 -33.73 41.19 18.22
C ALA A 1044 -33.29 42.60 18.62
N ASN A 1045 -31.98 42.90 18.59
CA ASN A 1045 -31.41 44.25 18.62
C ASN A 1045 -31.14 44.71 17.17
N ARG A 1046 -32.20 45.22 16.53
CA ARG A 1046 -32.29 45.68 15.12
C ARG A 1046 -33.69 46.24 14.85
N ASP A 1047 -33.83 47.05 13.80
CA ASP A 1047 -35.11 47.29 13.11
C ASP A 1047 -34.88 47.16 11.60
N GLY A 1048 -34.90 45.91 11.13
CA GLY A 1048 -34.36 45.53 9.84
C GLY A 1048 -32.89 45.93 9.68
N GLY A 1049 -32.44 46.05 8.44
CA GLY A 1049 -31.14 46.68 8.12
C GLY A 1049 -29.93 45.99 8.75
N PRO A 1050 -28.90 46.75 9.19
CA PRO A 1050 -27.70 46.18 9.79
C PRO A 1050 -27.97 45.73 11.24
N VAL A 1051 -27.63 44.47 11.54
CA VAL A 1051 -28.00 43.78 12.78
C VAL A 1051 -26.85 43.80 13.78
N ARG A 1052 -27.14 44.05 15.06
CA ARG A 1052 -26.20 43.84 16.17
C ARG A 1052 -26.19 42.39 16.63
N TRP A 1053 -27.36 41.92 17.04
CA TRP A 1053 -27.70 40.52 17.28
C TRP A 1053 -29.20 40.31 17.08
N SER A 1054 -29.60 39.14 16.59
CA SER A 1054 -30.98 38.65 16.71
C SER A 1054 -31.01 37.15 16.92
N MET A 1055 -31.82 36.71 17.87
CA MET A 1055 -32.05 35.30 18.21
C MET A 1055 -33.13 34.73 17.29
N HIS A 1056 -32.88 33.59 16.65
CA HIS A 1056 -33.83 32.90 15.78
C HIS A 1056 -33.88 31.41 16.13
N MET A 1057 -35.02 30.77 15.85
CA MET A 1057 -35.12 29.31 15.75
C MET A 1057 -35.23 28.91 14.27
N SER A 1058 -34.73 27.72 13.93
CA SER A 1058 -34.86 27.14 12.60
C SER A 1058 -36.32 26.84 12.25
N LEU A 1059 -36.65 26.94 10.96
CA LEU A 1059 -37.97 26.61 10.40
C LEU A 1059 -38.52 25.22 10.79
N ASN A 1060 -37.64 24.28 11.14
CA ASN A 1060 -37.94 22.91 11.56
C ASN A 1060 -37.74 22.67 13.08
N LYS A 1061 -37.61 23.72 13.89
CA LYS A 1061 -37.50 23.70 15.36
C LYS A 1061 -36.31 22.93 15.97
N ALA A 1062 -35.45 22.32 15.15
CA ALA A 1062 -34.29 21.52 15.60
C ALA A 1062 -33.04 22.32 16.02
N ALA A 1063 -33.02 23.65 15.83
CA ALA A 1063 -31.89 24.49 16.21
C ALA A 1063 -32.32 25.92 16.59
N THR A 1064 -31.62 26.53 17.56
CA THR A 1064 -31.77 27.95 17.92
C THR A 1064 -30.40 28.64 17.97
N GLY A 1065 -30.33 29.94 17.69
CA GLY A 1065 -29.03 30.62 17.61
C GLY A 1065 -29.09 32.11 17.27
N VAL A 1066 -27.91 32.72 17.13
CA VAL A 1066 -27.77 34.17 16.91
C VAL A 1066 -27.35 34.49 15.48
N TRP A 1067 -27.97 35.53 14.90
CA TRP A 1067 -27.52 36.23 13.70
C TRP A 1067 -26.87 37.55 14.09
N ASN A 1068 -25.58 37.73 13.79
CA ASN A 1068 -24.80 38.94 14.16
C ASN A 1068 -24.63 39.96 13.01
N GLY A 1069 -25.46 39.84 11.97
CA GLY A 1069 -25.35 40.64 10.73
C GLY A 1069 -24.36 40.10 9.69
N ALA A 1070 -23.56 39.07 10.03
CA ALA A 1070 -22.59 38.46 9.11
C ALA A 1070 -22.73 36.94 8.98
N SER A 1071 -23.05 36.24 10.08
CA SER A 1071 -23.30 34.79 10.10
C SER A 1071 -24.46 34.43 11.03
N TYR A 1072 -25.02 33.23 10.84
CA TYR A 1072 -25.94 32.59 11.78
C TYR A 1072 -25.17 31.49 12.51
N ALA A 1073 -25.32 31.41 13.83
CA ALA A 1073 -24.68 30.40 14.68
C ALA A 1073 -25.74 29.55 15.40
N PRO A 1074 -26.37 28.59 14.69
CA PRO A 1074 -27.31 27.64 15.30
C PRO A 1074 -26.60 26.67 16.24
N GLN A 1075 -27.25 26.34 17.35
CA GLN A 1075 -26.95 25.21 18.22
C GLN A 1075 -28.14 24.22 18.17
N PRO A 1076 -27.89 22.91 18.20
CA PRO A 1076 -28.97 21.90 18.15
C PRO A 1076 -29.80 21.93 19.44
N ILE A 1077 -31.10 21.70 19.32
CA ILE A 1077 -32.07 21.61 20.44
C ILE A 1077 -33.10 20.52 20.16
N SER A 1078 -33.75 20.02 21.22
CA SER A 1078 -34.79 19.00 21.14
C SER A 1078 -36.11 19.45 21.78
N GLY A 1079 -37.22 18.86 21.33
CA GLY A 1079 -38.53 18.99 21.98
C GLY A 1079 -39.21 20.36 21.93
N ALA A 1080 -38.79 21.27 21.04
CA ALA A 1080 -39.32 22.64 20.96
C ALA A 1080 -40.79 22.76 20.46
N ASP A 1081 -41.39 21.68 19.96
CA ASP A 1081 -42.77 21.65 19.47
C ASP A 1081 -43.80 21.83 20.58
N GLY A 1082 -44.55 22.94 20.55
CA GLY A 1082 -45.75 23.16 21.37
C GLY A 1082 -45.56 23.13 22.90
N THR A 1083 -44.34 23.00 23.40
CA THR A 1083 -44.01 22.90 24.84
C THR A 1083 -43.19 24.09 25.30
N TRP A 1084 -43.38 24.49 26.56
CA TRP A 1084 -42.58 25.54 27.19
C TRP A 1084 -41.14 25.10 27.35
N ARG A 1085 -40.19 25.95 26.95
CA ARG A 1085 -38.75 25.71 27.01
C ARG A 1085 -38.01 26.91 27.56
N HIS A 1086 -36.98 26.67 28.35
CA HIS A 1086 -36.09 27.71 28.88
C HIS A 1086 -34.95 27.95 27.88
N LEU A 1087 -34.82 29.18 27.38
CA LEU A 1087 -33.76 29.57 26.47
C LEU A 1087 -32.92 30.68 27.11
N VAL A 1088 -31.62 30.42 27.28
CA VAL A 1088 -30.66 31.45 27.69
C VAL A 1088 -29.54 31.56 26.66
N VAL A 1089 -29.27 32.79 26.22
CA VAL A 1089 -28.16 33.12 25.33
C VAL A 1089 -27.19 34.03 26.08
N VAL A 1090 -25.99 33.51 26.32
CA VAL A 1090 -24.90 34.21 27.01
C VAL A 1090 -23.92 34.76 25.97
N TYR A 1091 -23.64 36.06 26.05
CA TYR A 1091 -22.64 36.74 25.25
C TYR A 1091 -21.36 36.90 26.06
N THR A 1092 -20.23 36.47 25.49
CA THR A 1092 -18.89 36.50 26.11
C THR A 1092 -17.91 37.29 25.25
N GLU A 1093 -16.77 37.72 25.82
CA GLU A 1093 -15.69 38.40 25.06
C GLU A 1093 -15.22 37.60 23.82
N THR A 1094 -15.43 36.28 23.79
CA THR A 1094 -14.90 35.34 22.80
C THR A 1094 -15.95 34.66 21.92
N GLY A 1095 -17.24 34.82 22.19
CA GLY A 1095 -18.29 34.03 21.54
C GLY A 1095 -19.65 34.08 22.24
N ILE A 1096 -20.56 33.23 21.77
CA ILE A 1096 -21.86 32.95 22.40
C ILE A 1096 -21.91 31.54 22.98
N GLU A 1097 -22.72 31.39 24.02
CA GLU A 1097 -23.16 30.11 24.57
C GLU A 1097 -24.70 30.08 24.55
N VAL A 1098 -25.29 28.94 24.20
CA VAL A 1098 -26.74 28.72 24.19
C VAL A 1098 -27.08 27.63 25.17
N TYR A 1099 -27.97 27.92 26.12
CA TYR A 1099 -28.49 26.98 27.09
C TYR A 1099 -29.96 26.70 26.79
N TRP A 1100 -30.37 25.45 27.00
CA TRP A 1100 -31.69 24.91 26.73
C TRP A 1100 -32.13 24.07 27.94
N ASP A 1101 -33.26 24.42 28.55
CA ASP A 1101 -33.77 23.73 29.75
C ASP A 1101 -32.72 23.58 30.87
N GLY A 1102 -31.98 24.68 31.13
CA GLY A 1102 -30.94 24.79 32.14
C GLY A 1102 -29.55 24.28 31.75
N GLU A 1103 -29.43 23.46 30.70
CA GLU A 1103 -28.19 22.80 30.28
C GLU A 1103 -27.55 23.46 29.04
N LEU A 1104 -26.23 23.28 28.83
CA LEU A 1104 -25.51 23.87 27.69
C LEU A 1104 -25.80 23.10 26.40
N ALA A 1105 -26.60 23.69 25.50
CA ALA A 1105 -26.91 23.13 24.18
C ALA A 1105 -25.76 23.31 23.18
N GLY A 1106 -24.95 24.37 23.32
CA GLY A 1106 -23.73 24.53 22.52
C GLY A 1106 -23.09 25.91 22.56
N THR A 1107 -21.99 26.09 21.82
CA THR A 1107 -21.19 27.32 21.82
C THR A 1107 -20.73 27.71 20.41
N SER A 1108 -20.38 28.97 20.21
CA SER A 1108 -19.80 29.46 18.95
C SER A 1108 -18.89 30.65 19.17
N SER A 1109 -17.75 30.73 18.47
CA SER A 1109 -16.82 31.88 18.54
C SER A 1109 -17.34 33.14 17.80
N GLN A 1110 -18.65 33.30 17.70
CA GLN A 1110 -19.31 34.44 17.07
C GLN A 1110 -19.42 35.61 18.06
N THR A 1111 -18.86 36.76 17.70
CA THR A 1111 -18.92 37.99 18.52
C THR A 1111 -19.88 39.03 17.95
N LEU A 1112 -20.26 40.01 18.77
CA LEU A 1112 -21.14 41.11 18.41
C LEU A 1112 -20.42 42.12 17.49
N THR A 1113 -20.87 42.25 16.25
CA THR A 1113 -20.17 43.03 15.21
C THR A 1113 -20.97 44.21 14.61
N GLY A 1114 -22.25 44.35 14.96
CA GLY A 1114 -23.14 45.34 14.33
C GLY A 1114 -23.32 46.67 15.08
N PRO A 1115 -23.98 47.66 14.43
CA PRO A 1115 -24.35 48.93 15.04
C PRO A 1115 -25.48 48.74 16.07
N ILE A 1116 -25.52 49.59 17.10
CA ILE A 1116 -26.60 49.65 18.10
C ILE A 1116 -27.97 49.92 17.47
N GLY A 1117 -29.04 49.46 18.12
CA GLY A 1117 -30.40 49.55 17.59
C GLY A 1117 -31.53 49.39 18.63
N PRO A 1118 -32.79 49.60 18.21
CA PRO A 1118 -33.95 49.29 19.06
C PRO A 1118 -34.06 47.79 19.28
N THR A 1119 -34.64 47.40 20.42
CA THR A 1119 -34.92 46.00 20.72
C THR A 1119 -36.37 45.64 20.39
N GLN A 1120 -36.60 44.42 19.93
CA GLN A 1120 -37.92 43.87 19.61
C GLN A 1120 -38.07 42.45 20.15
N PHE A 1121 -39.29 42.08 20.59
CA PHE A 1121 -39.65 40.70 20.94
C PHE A 1121 -40.62 40.15 19.89
N GLY A 1122 -40.26 39.02 19.28
CA GLY A 1122 -41.04 38.32 18.26
C GLY A 1122 -41.00 38.91 16.85
N SER A 1123 -40.17 39.92 16.58
CA SER A 1123 -39.90 40.40 15.24
C SER A 1123 -38.46 40.92 15.13
N SER A 1124 -38.00 41.04 13.89
CA SER A 1124 -36.70 41.57 13.51
C SER A 1124 -36.78 42.94 12.80
N SER A 1125 -38.01 43.44 12.56
CA SER A 1125 -38.32 44.80 12.08
C SER A 1125 -39.75 45.23 12.43
N ASN A 1126 -39.92 46.52 12.72
CA ASN A 1126 -41.21 47.19 12.92
C ASN A 1126 -42.01 47.38 11.61
N LEU A 1127 -41.38 47.16 10.44
CA LEU A 1127 -41.94 47.49 9.13
C LEU A 1127 -42.13 46.28 8.20
N ASP A 1128 -41.49 45.15 8.50
CA ASP A 1128 -41.49 43.94 7.68
C ASP A 1128 -41.40 42.70 8.58
N THR A 1129 -42.52 41.99 8.76
CA THR A 1129 -42.65 40.86 9.70
C THR A 1129 -42.34 39.51 9.03
N THR A 1130 -41.55 39.50 7.95
CA THR A 1130 -41.12 38.30 7.22
C THR A 1130 -40.23 37.33 8.01
N GLU A 1131 -39.86 37.68 9.25
CA GLU A 1131 -39.14 36.82 10.20
C GLU A 1131 -39.89 36.70 11.56
N GLY A 1132 -41.21 36.97 11.61
CA GLY A 1132 -41.98 37.08 12.87
C GLY A 1132 -42.22 35.76 13.63
N TRP A 1133 -42.23 35.83 14.98
CA TRP A 1133 -42.48 34.70 15.88
C TRP A 1133 -43.95 34.26 15.87
N ILE A 1134 -44.16 32.94 15.89
CA ILE A 1134 -45.49 32.30 15.98
C ILE A 1134 -45.52 31.44 17.25
N GLY A 1135 -46.30 31.87 18.23
CA GLY A 1135 -46.45 31.20 19.52
C GLY A 1135 -46.19 32.11 20.70
N ALA A 1136 -45.74 31.54 21.81
CA ALA A 1136 -45.66 32.24 23.09
C ALA A 1136 -44.23 32.66 23.46
N LEU A 1137 -44.13 33.79 24.16
CA LEU A 1137 -42.96 34.23 24.90
C LEU A 1137 -43.39 34.58 26.32
N ASP A 1138 -42.55 34.27 27.30
CA ASP A 1138 -42.79 34.54 28.71
C ASP A 1138 -41.49 34.90 29.42
N GLU A 1139 -41.62 35.55 30.58
CA GLU A 1139 -40.53 35.67 31.56
C GLU A 1139 -39.17 36.19 31.00
N ILE A 1140 -39.20 37.18 30.09
CA ILE A 1140 -38.00 37.67 29.39
C ILE A 1140 -37.15 38.54 30.32
N ALA A 1141 -35.89 38.15 30.56
CA ALA A 1141 -34.93 38.86 31.39
C ALA A 1141 -33.65 39.22 30.62
N PHE A 1142 -33.06 40.37 30.97
CA PHE A 1142 -31.80 40.89 30.41
C PHE A 1142 -30.80 41.16 31.53
N TYR A 1143 -29.54 40.73 31.37
CA TYR A 1143 -28.48 40.89 32.36
C TYR A 1143 -27.23 41.55 31.77
N SER A 1144 -26.58 42.42 32.56
CA SER A 1144 -25.38 43.17 32.16
C SER A 1144 -24.08 42.37 32.21
N GLU A 1145 -24.14 41.10 32.59
CA GLU A 1145 -23.00 40.20 32.81
C GLU A 1145 -23.34 38.83 32.17
N PRO A 1146 -22.34 38.03 31.79
CA PRO A 1146 -22.55 36.65 31.37
C PRO A 1146 -22.91 35.78 32.60
N LEU A 1147 -24.13 35.23 32.64
CA LEU A 1147 -24.55 34.32 33.70
C LEU A 1147 -23.75 33.01 33.61
N THR A 1148 -23.37 32.47 34.76
CA THR A 1148 -22.63 31.20 34.82
C THR A 1148 -23.57 29.99 34.67
N PRO A 1149 -23.11 28.83 34.16
CA PRO A 1149 -23.91 27.62 34.05
C PRO A 1149 -24.72 27.29 35.31
N SER A 1150 -24.10 27.40 36.50
CA SER A 1150 -24.74 27.10 37.79
C SER A 1150 -25.81 28.10 38.24
N VAL A 1151 -25.89 29.28 37.63
CA VAL A 1151 -26.97 30.26 37.86
C VAL A 1151 -28.12 29.97 36.89
N ILE A 1152 -27.82 29.73 35.61
CA ILE A 1152 -28.78 29.35 34.58
C ILE A 1152 -29.52 28.06 34.97
N GLN A 1153 -28.78 27.04 35.40
CA GLN A 1153 -29.34 25.80 35.94
C GLN A 1153 -30.17 26.07 37.20
N ALA A 1154 -29.72 26.94 38.12
CA ALA A 1154 -30.47 27.28 39.32
C ALA A 1154 -31.76 28.08 39.05
N HIS A 1155 -31.81 28.91 38.00
CA HIS A 1155 -33.03 29.56 37.53
C HIS A 1155 -34.02 28.50 37.03
N TYR A 1156 -33.58 27.62 36.11
CA TYR A 1156 -34.39 26.53 35.59
C TYR A 1156 -34.93 25.64 36.72
N GLU A 1157 -34.07 25.13 37.61
CA GLU A 1157 -34.46 24.29 38.74
C GLU A 1157 -35.35 24.99 39.77
N ALA A 1158 -35.30 26.33 39.87
CA ALA A 1158 -36.23 27.09 40.69
C ALA A 1158 -37.67 27.01 40.16
N LEU A 1159 -37.89 26.92 38.84
CA LEU A 1159 -39.21 26.65 38.27
C LEU A 1159 -39.60 25.18 38.38
N VAL A 1160 -38.76 24.28 37.86
CA VAL A 1160 -39.15 22.88 37.60
C VAL A 1160 -38.92 21.94 38.79
N GLY A 1161 -38.30 22.44 39.86
CA GLY A 1161 -37.75 21.63 40.96
C GLY A 1161 -36.49 20.88 40.53
N PRO A 1162 -35.57 20.56 41.47
CA PRO A 1162 -34.34 19.84 41.13
C PRO A 1162 -34.64 18.46 40.54
N LEU A 1163 -33.80 18.00 39.60
CA LEU A 1163 -34.04 16.70 38.96
C LEU A 1163 -33.85 15.61 40.01
N GLN A 1164 -34.95 15.00 40.43
CA GLN A 1164 -34.90 13.90 41.38
C GLN A 1164 -34.32 12.67 40.67
N GLN A 1165 -32.98 12.54 40.69
CA GLN A 1165 -32.29 11.33 40.24
C GLN A 1165 -33.01 10.10 40.79
N ALA A 1166 -33.21 9.10 39.94
CA ALA A 1166 -33.69 7.81 40.38
C ALA A 1166 -32.81 7.28 41.52
N ASP A 1167 -33.41 6.64 42.54
CA ASP A 1167 -32.63 5.87 43.51
C ASP A 1167 -31.76 4.88 42.72
N PRO A 1168 -30.43 4.88 42.87
CA PRO A 1168 -29.52 4.25 41.90
C PRO A 1168 -29.71 2.73 41.85
N ILE A 1169 -30.40 2.27 40.80
CA ILE A 1169 -30.74 0.85 40.58
C ILE A 1169 -29.52 0.12 40.02
N LEU A 1170 -29.11 -0.96 40.70
CA LEU A 1170 -28.16 -1.92 40.17
C LEU A 1170 -28.89 -3.03 39.41
N SER A 1171 -28.81 -2.97 38.08
CA SER A 1171 -29.19 -4.03 37.16
C SER A 1171 -28.12 -5.13 37.13
N TYR A 1172 -28.51 -6.34 36.74
CA TYR A 1172 -27.57 -7.44 36.56
C TYR A 1172 -28.03 -8.44 35.48
N GLN A 1173 -27.06 -9.03 34.77
CA GLN A 1173 -27.25 -10.07 33.75
C GLN A 1173 -26.24 -11.19 34.00
N LEU A 1174 -26.62 -12.45 33.80
CA LEU A 1174 -25.76 -13.61 34.07
C LEU A 1174 -25.65 -14.51 32.84
N THR A 1175 -24.49 -14.50 32.19
CA THR A 1175 -24.19 -15.29 31.00
C THR A 1175 -23.14 -16.36 31.34
N GLY A 1176 -23.59 -17.61 31.51
CA GLY A 1176 -22.72 -18.72 31.88
C GLY A 1176 -22.12 -18.57 33.29
N ALA A 1177 -20.87 -18.07 33.37
CA ALA A 1177 -20.19 -17.76 34.63
C ALA A 1177 -20.01 -16.23 34.84
N GLU A 1178 -20.30 -15.41 33.84
CA GLU A 1178 -20.05 -13.98 33.84
C GLU A 1178 -21.29 -13.22 34.31
N LEU A 1179 -21.13 -12.43 35.37
CA LEU A 1179 -22.17 -11.57 35.93
C LEU A 1179 -21.85 -10.12 35.54
N THR A 1180 -22.58 -9.58 34.57
CA THR A 1180 -22.57 -8.15 34.27
C THR A 1180 -23.42 -7.43 35.31
N ILE A 1181 -22.92 -6.32 35.83
CA ILE A 1181 -23.58 -5.44 36.81
C ILE A 1181 -23.54 -4.03 36.24
N SER A 1182 -24.69 -3.38 36.11
CA SER A 1182 -24.81 -2.05 35.51
C SER A 1182 -25.78 -1.14 36.25
N TRP A 1183 -25.73 0.15 35.97
CA TRP A 1183 -26.71 1.14 36.41
C TRP A 1183 -26.89 2.22 35.34
N PRO A 1184 -27.97 3.03 35.38
CA PRO A 1184 -28.26 4.01 34.34
C PRO A 1184 -27.11 5.00 34.07
N GLY A 1185 -26.84 5.29 32.79
CA GLY A 1185 -25.66 6.01 32.32
C GLY A 1185 -25.59 7.47 32.78
N GLU A 1186 -26.75 8.11 32.90
CA GLU A 1186 -26.94 9.50 33.35
C GLU A 1186 -26.61 9.70 34.84
N LEU A 1187 -26.59 8.62 35.63
CA LEU A 1187 -26.19 8.64 37.04
C LEU A 1187 -24.66 8.67 37.18
N THR A 1188 -24.07 9.80 36.78
CA THR A 1188 -22.64 10.06 36.87
C THR A 1188 -22.15 10.27 38.32
N GLY A 1189 -20.86 10.06 38.55
CA GLY A 1189 -20.20 10.34 39.84
C GLY A 1189 -20.34 9.27 40.92
N PHE A 1190 -21.17 8.23 40.73
CA PHE A 1190 -21.27 7.11 41.67
C PHE A 1190 -20.06 6.15 41.56
N MET A 1191 -19.68 5.57 42.71
CA MET A 1191 -18.64 4.54 42.83
C MET A 1191 -19.27 3.18 43.13
N LEU A 1192 -18.94 2.15 42.36
CA LEU A 1192 -19.34 0.77 42.64
C LEU A 1192 -18.41 0.14 43.68
N GLU A 1193 -18.97 -0.38 44.76
CA GLU A 1193 -18.24 -1.08 45.81
C GLU A 1193 -18.81 -2.48 46.04
N SER A 1194 -17.95 -3.41 46.46
CA SER A 1194 -18.32 -4.79 46.79
C SER A 1194 -17.85 -5.23 48.17
N THR A 1195 -18.44 -6.31 48.68
CA THR A 1195 -17.97 -7.01 49.88
C THR A 1195 -18.39 -8.49 49.90
N SER A 1196 -17.80 -9.28 50.81
CA SER A 1196 -18.17 -10.68 51.05
C SER A 1196 -19.08 -10.90 52.28
N ASP A 1197 -19.32 -9.86 53.10
CA ASP A 1197 -20.24 -9.89 54.25
C ASP A 1197 -20.98 -8.55 54.41
N LEU A 1198 -22.31 -8.54 54.24
CA LEU A 1198 -23.16 -7.35 54.43
C LEU A 1198 -23.02 -6.66 55.80
N LEU A 1199 -22.51 -7.36 56.82
CA LEU A 1199 -22.35 -6.82 58.17
C LEU A 1199 -20.99 -6.13 58.41
N THR A 1200 -20.09 -6.11 57.42
CA THR A 1200 -18.79 -5.44 57.55
C THR A 1200 -18.89 -3.91 57.34
N PRO A 1201 -18.10 -3.09 58.07
CA PRO A 1201 -18.01 -1.66 57.80
C PRO A 1201 -17.12 -1.28 56.61
N THR A 1202 -16.35 -2.22 56.05
CA THR A 1202 -15.37 -1.98 54.97
C THR A 1202 -15.79 -2.66 53.66
N TRP A 1203 -16.11 -1.86 52.66
CA TRP A 1203 -16.37 -2.30 51.28
C TRP A 1203 -15.17 -1.87 50.42
N GLU A 1204 -14.94 -2.60 49.34
CA GLU A 1204 -13.79 -2.40 48.43
C GLU A 1204 -14.32 -1.98 47.06
N GLU A 1205 -13.70 -0.98 46.44
CA GLU A 1205 -14.04 -0.46 45.11
C GLU A 1205 -13.89 -1.57 44.04
N VAL A 1206 -14.77 -1.57 43.03
CA VAL A 1206 -14.75 -2.59 41.98
C VAL A 1206 -13.95 -2.08 40.79
N ASP A 1207 -12.73 -2.59 40.63
CA ASP A 1207 -11.88 -2.35 39.46
C ASP A 1207 -12.60 -2.73 38.15
N GLY A 1208 -12.34 -1.98 37.07
CA GLY A 1208 -12.77 -2.34 35.71
C GLY A 1208 -14.16 -1.82 35.29
N VAL A 1209 -14.83 -1.01 36.11
CA VAL A 1209 -16.05 -0.28 35.72
C VAL A 1209 -15.77 0.63 34.51
N ASN A 1210 -16.60 0.51 33.47
CA ASN A 1210 -16.63 1.40 32.31
C ASN A 1210 -18.10 1.65 31.93
N ASN A 1211 -18.46 2.88 31.53
CA ASN A 1211 -19.82 3.28 31.14
C ASN A 1211 -20.92 2.73 32.08
N ASN A 1212 -20.75 2.96 33.39
CA ASN A 1212 -21.67 2.51 34.45
C ASN A 1212 -21.97 1.00 34.44
N SER A 1213 -21.03 0.18 33.96
CA SER A 1213 -21.13 -1.27 33.85
C SER A 1213 -19.81 -1.98 34.19
N VAL A 1214 -19.88 -3.22 34.68
CA VAL A 1214 -18.73 -4.12 34.87
C VAL A 1214 -19.14 -5.59 34.80
N THR A 1215 -18.30 -6.42 34.18
CA THR A 1215 -18.48 -7.89 34.14
C THR A 1215 -17.56 -8.57 35.15
N VAL A 1216 -18.11 -9.41 36.02
CA VAL A 1216 -17.35 -10.11 37.06
C VAL A 1216 -17.63 -11.62 37.07
N ASP A 1217 -16.60 -12.42 37.35
CA ASP A 1217 -16.74 -13.88 37.51
C ASP A 1217 -17.60 -14.22 38.75
N SER A 1218 -18.77 -14.81 38.51
CA SER A 1218 -19.72 -15.24 39.53
C SER A 1218 -19.28 -16.51 40.30
N SER A 1219 -18.34 -17.28 39.75
CA SER A 1219 -17.85 -18.53 40.36
C SER A 1219 -16.93 -18.30 41.57
N GLN A 1220 -16.43 -17.08 41.76
CA GLN A 1220 -15.59 -16.64 42.89
C GLN A 1220 -16.29 -16.72 44.26
N GLY A 1221 -17.61 -16.95 44.30
CA GLY A 1221 -18.40 -17.11 45.52
C GLY A 1221 -19.23 -15.88 45.89
N THR A 1222 -19.82 -15.90 47.08
CA THR A 1222 -20.79 -14.88 47.52
C THR A 1222 -20.14 -13.50 47.63
N ARG A 1223 -20.60 -12.57 46.80
CA ARG A 1223 -20.31 -11.13 46.85
C ARG A 1223 -21.61 -10.34 46.92
N PHE A 1224 -21.55 -9.16 47.52
CA PHE A 1224 -22.60 -8.16 47.58
C PHE A 1224 -22.08 -6.86 46.98
N PHE A 1225 -22.93 -6.10 46.31
CA PHE A 1225 -22.57 -4.88 45.58
C PHE A 1225 -23.45 -3.71 46.01
N ARG A 1226 -22.92 -2.49 45.92
CA ARG A 1226 -23.66 -1.24 46.16
C ARG A 1226 -23.04 -0.09 45.34
N LEU A 1227 -23.86 0.90 45.03
CA LEU A 1227 -23.37 2.21 44.59
C LEU A 1227 -23.21 3.14 45.79
N ARG A 1228 -22.18 3.97 45.74
CA ARG A 1228 -21.86 4.95 46.78
C ARG A 1228 -21.63 6.32 46.15
N THR A 1229 -22.30 7.35 46.69
CA THR A 1229 -21.96 8.76 46.43
C THR A 1229 -20.60 9.10 47.06
N PRO A 1230 -19.70 9.84 46.39
CA PRO A 1230 -18.33 10.13 46.84
C PRO A 1230 -18.17 10.64 48.28
#